data_AF-A0A391NXL0-F1
#
_entry.id   AF-A0A391NXL0-F1
#
_cell.length_a   1.000
_cell.length_b   1.000
_cell.length_c   1.000
_cell.angle_alpha   90.00
_cell.angle_beta   90.00
_cell.angle_gamma   90.00
#
_symmetry.space_group_name_H-M   'P 1'
#
loop_
_entity.id
_entity.type
_entity.pdbx_description
1 polymer ?
#
loop_
_entity_poly.entity_id
_entity_poly.type
_entity_poly.pdbx_seq_one_letter_code
_entity_poly.pdbx_strand_id
1 'polypeptide(L)'
;MNLKYRMNGKKNKKTEKDSTISYEIERIEIVKNNMVIQGWAISTEGSKDVRFRVEDSKGESVKIKVTRKTRRDGVESDFGVSEEENCGFKIEFETSEETEYKFYITDGIRKKEISINGDKILKKQKMRDGVSFIRRSLKYMKPEYAKKMADYIRKYGMKNIKQYVKRAVNKTGKPYEEWYEENKVTKEELQKQRVMVFEKQPLISIVVPTYKTPINFLREMIESVISQSYSNWELCIADGSEGDVEVEKELERYHQQDSRIKYKILGKNLGIAGNTNGALELATGEYIGLFDHDDLLTPNALYEVVNALQETDYDILYTDEDKITGDGSKHLDPNFKPDFSIDLFRSNNYITHFFVVKKEIVDKIGGFCSEYDGAQDYDLMFRCIENATQIKHIPMILYHWRVHMNSVAGDPASKMYAYEAGKKAIEDHLKRMKIDATVEHAELLGMYHVKYAIHGDPKVSIIIPNKDHVADLDKCIRSLYQVNSYKNFEIVIIENNSEKKETFQYYKKLKKQHENVKVVIWEKEFNYSAINNFGVKSAEGEYLLFLNNDTEMMTEDALEEMLGCCMREEVGAVGAKLLYADDTVQHAGIVIGFDNYAGHVNMKIGKDEFGYMGRARINCNYSAVTAACMMTKKDLFEQVGGFDEQFVIACNDVDYCLKLRELNKLIVFNAFAEWHHYESKSRGYEDTEEKIERFEKEKKKFQKKWQKVLDEGDPFYNKNFPITEAPFTLG
;
A
#
# COMPACT_ATOMS: atom_id res chain seq x y z
N MET A 1 2.55 5.26 45.66
CA MET A 1 3.51 6.10 46.41
C MET A 1 4.75 6.26 45.53
N ASN A 2 5.02 7.51 45.16
CA ASN A 2 5.87 7.93 44.04
C ASN A 2 7.37 7.65 44.24
N LEU A 3 8.02 7.14 43.20
CA LEU A 3 9.46 7.34 42.97
C LEU A 3 9.68 7.77 41.52
N LYS A 4 9.72 9.10 41.35
CA LYS A 4 10.09 9.81 40.12
C LYS A 4 11.57 9.55 39.80
N TYR A 5 11.85 8.92 38.66
CA TYR A 5 13.20 8.90 38.10
C TYR A 5 13.50 10.23 37.40
N ARG A 6 14.68 10.75 37.72
CA ARG A 6 15.26 12.04 37.34
C ARG A 6 15.33 12.23 35.82
N MET A 7 14.78 13.34 35.34
CA MET A 7 15.19 13.93 34.07
C MET A 7 16.59 14.55 34.21
N ASN A 8 17.56 13.98 33.51
CA ASN A 8 18.88 14.57 33.34
C ASN A 8 18.77 15.77 32.39
N GLY A 9 18.98 16.96 32.96
CA GLY A 9 18.93 18.22 32.24
C GLY A 9 20.05 18.37 31.21
N LYS A 10 19.69 18.92 30.05
CA LYS A 10 20.53 19.92 29.39
C LYS A 10 19.89 21.29 29.61
N LYS A 11 20.40 21.98 30.64
CA LYS A 11 20.28 23.43 30.77
C LYS A 11 20.92 24.08 29.55
N ASN A 12 20.12 24.64 28.65
CA ASN A 12 20.53 25.83 27.91
C ASN A 12 19.94 27.04 28.61
N LYS A 13 20.59 27.41 29.73
CA LYS A 13 20.41 28.73 30.36
C LYS A 13 21.20 29.75 29.55
N LYS A 14 20.50 30.50 28.71
CA LYS A 14 20.76 31.92 28.43
C LYS A 14 19.42 32.60 28.11
N THR A 15 18.50 32.54 29.06
CA THR A 15 17.42 33.53 29.16
C THR A 15 18.05 34.81 29.69
N GLU A 16 18.20 35.82 28.84
CA GLU A 16 18.28 37.20 29.32
C GLU A 16 17.05 37.47 30.19
N LYS A 17 17.29 37.66 31.49
CA LYS A 17 16.32 38.19 32.45
C LYS A 17 16.06 39.65 32.10
N ASP A 18 15.24 39.94 31.08
CA ASP A 18 14.75 41.30 30.83
C ASP A 18 13.60 41.33 29.80
N SER A 19 12.61 40.43 29.94
CA SER A 19 11.45 40.41 29.07
C SER A 19 10.19 40.09 29.86
N THR A 20 9.20 40.99 29.80
CA THR A 20 7.83 40.76 30.28
C THR A 20 7.06 39.78 29.40
N ILE A 21 7.66 39.31 28.30
CA ILE A 21 7.08 38.38 27.34
C ILE A 21 7.85 37.06 27.39
N SER A 22 7.14 35.97 27.68
CA SER A 22 7.60 34.59 27.51
C SER A 22 6.92 34.00 26.28
N TYR A 23 7.70 33.39 25.38
CA TYR A 23 7.17 32.82 24.15
C TYR A 23 8.04 31.67 23.65
N GLU A 24 7.46 30.83 22.81
CA GLU A 24 8.17 29.86 22.00
C GLU A 24 7.61 29.86 20.58
N ILE A 25 8.51 29.85 19.59
CA ILE A 25 8.13 29.61 18.20
C ILE A 25 8.42 28.15 17.88
N GLU A 26 7.35 27.38 17.72
CA GLU A 26 7.42 25.94 17.51
C GLU A 26 7.64 25.61 16.04
N ARG A 27 7.04 26.42 15.16
CA ARG A 27 7.07 26.18 13.72
C ARG A 27 7.07 27.50 12.95
N ILE A 28 7.98 27.60 12.00
CA ILE A 28 7.93 28.60 10.93
C ILE A 28 8.12 27.85 9.62
N GLU A 29 7.20 28.04 8.68
CA GLU A 29 7.24 27.38 7.39
C GLU A 29 6.60 28.20 6.28
N ILE A 30 6.99 27.92 5.04
CA ILE A 30 6.32 28.45 3.85
C ILE A 30 5.47 27.32 3.26
N VAL A 31 4.17 27.58 3.07
CA VAL A 31 3.20 26.66 2.46
C VAL A 31 2.58 27.36 1.25
N LYS A 32 2.86 26.83 0.06
CA LYS A 32 2.61 27.52 -1.22
C LYS A 32 3.30 28.90 -1.21
N ASN A 33 2.53 30.00 -1.15
CA ASN A 33 3.00 31.38 -1.12
C ASN A 33 2.70 32.10 0.21
N ASN A 34 2.42 31.36 1.29
CA ASN A 34 2.14 31.93 2.60
C ASN A 34 3.17 31.50 3.63
N MET A 35 3.67 32.46 4.41
CA MET A 35 4.47 32.21 5.61
C MET A 35 3.51 31.91 6.77
N VAL A 36 3.77 30.80 7.47
CA VAL A 36 3.02 30.36 8.63
C VAL A 36 3.95 30.32 9.84
N ILE A 37 3.60 31.05 10.89
CA ILE A 37 4.29 31.06 12.19
C ILE A 37 3.34 30.49 13.25
N GLN A 38 3.78 29.47 13.98
CA GLN A 38 3.02 28.87 15.08
C GLN A 38 3.86 28.80 16.34
N GLY A 39 3.20 29.00 17.47
CA GLY A 39 3.83 28.95 18.78
C GLY A 39 2.88 29.39 19.88
N TRP A 40 3.45 29.75 21.02
CA TRP A 40 2.72 30.34 22.14
C TRP A 40 3.44 31.58 22.66
N ALA A 41 2.69 32.53 23.21
CA ALA A 41 3.23 33.74 23.82
C ALA A 41 2.33 34.25 24.95
N ILE A 42 2.94 34.57 26.09
CA ILE A 42 2.29 35.02 27.33
C ILE A 42 3.04 36.25 27.87
N SER A 43 2.30 37.26 28.37
CA SER A 43 2.88 38.33 29.17
C SER A 43 2.95 37.92 30.63
N THR A 44 4.14 37.93 31.22
CA THR A 44 4.39 37.54 32.62
C THR A 44 4.08 38.66 33.62
N GLU A 45 3.67 39.85 33.15
CA GLU A 45 3.23 40.98 34.00
C GLU A 45 1.71 41.22 33.95
N GLY A 46 0.94 40.26 33.40
CA GLY A 46 -0.52 40.27 33.47
C GLY A 46 -1.22 41.13 32.40
N SER A 47 -0.52 41.57 31.36
CA SER A 47 -1.16 42.15 30.16
C SER A 47 -1.84 41.04 29.36
N LYS A 48 -3.18 41.07 29.29
CA LYS A 48 -3.99 40.09 28.52
C LYS A 48 -3.89 40.26 27.00
N ASP A 49 -3.15 41.26 26.51
CA ASP A 49 -3.23 41.71 25.12
C ASP A 49 -1.87 41.57 24.42
N VAL A 50 -1.42 40.30 24.28
CA VAL A 50 -0.27 40.00 23.42
C VAL A 50 -0.69 40.23 21.97
N ARG A 51 0.05 41.07 21.25
CA ARG A 51 -0.19 41.40 19.85
C ARG A 51 1.00 41.03 18.99
N PHE A 52 0.69 40.83 17.71
CA PHE A 52 1.62 40.38 16.71
C PHE A 52 1.71 41.39 15.58
N ARG A 53 2.91 41.64 15.09
CA ARG A 53 3.15 42.44 13.89
C ARG A 53 4.27 41.79 13.08
N VAL A 54 4.13 41.83 11.76
CA VAL A 54 5.20 41.44 10.84
C VAL A 54 5.56 42.66 10.00
N GLU A 55 6.85 42.92 9.87
CA GLU A 55 7.40 43.93 8.96
C GLU A 55 8.24 43.25 7.88
N ASP A 56 8.22 43.82 6.68
CA ASP A 56 9.04 43.39 5.56
C ASP A 56 10.48 43.94 5.64
N SER A 57 11.28 43.72 4.59
CA SER A 57 12.68 44.16 4.57
C SER A 57 12.86 45.69 4.54
N LYS A 58 11.81 46.43 4.16
CA LYS A 58 11.77 47.91 4.13
C LYS A 58 11.22 48.51 5.43
N GLY A 59 10.77 47.68 6.36
CA GLY A 59 10.15 48.11 7.62
C GLY A 59 8.67 48.46 7.49
N GLU A 60 8.03 48.11 6.36
CA GLU A 60 6.60 48.32 6.17
C GLU A 60 5.80 47.17 6.80
N SER A 61 4.63 47.48 7.36
CA SER A 61 3.82 46.47 8.04
C SER A 61 3.13 45.55 7.04
N VAL A 62 3.33 44.24 7.19
CA VAL A 62 2.65 43.21 6.39
C VAL A 62 1.28 42.90 6.99
N LYS A 63 0.28 42.71 6.13
CA LYS A 63 -1.06 42.28 6.56
C LYS A 63 -1.01 40.82 7.01
N ILE A 64 -1.30 40.59 8.29
CA ILE A 64 -1.29 39.25 8.89
C ILE A 64 -2.70 38.77 9.24
N LYS A 65 -2.94 37.47 9.12
CA LYS A 65 -4.08 36.77 9.71
C LYS A 65 -3.62 36.08 10.99
N VAL A 66 -4.21 36.44 12.12
CA VAL A 66 -3.91 35.84 13.43
C VAL A 66 -5.05 34.92 13.83
N THR A 67 -4.75 33.68 14.20
CA THR A 67 -5.70 32.72 14.79
C THR A 67 -5.16 32.29 16.15
N ARG A 68 -5.94 32.53 17.21
CA ARG A 68 -5.64 32.06 18.57
C ARG A 68 -6.07 30.61 18.74
N LYS A 69 -5.31 29.84 19.53
CA LYS A 69 -5.56 28.42 19.79
C LYS A 69 -5.45 28.09 21.27
N THR A 70 -6.39 27.29 21.76
CA THR A 70 -6.32 26.66 23.08
C THR A 70 -5.25 25.58 23.07
N ARG A 71 -4.45 25.49 24.14
CA ARG A 71 -3.40 24.48 24.28
C ARG A 71 -3.84 23.40 25.27
N ARG A 72 -3.52 22.13 24.98
CA ARG A 72 -3.83 20.98 25.85
C ARG A 72 -2.62 20.42 26.61
N ASP A 73 -1.46 21.05 26.46
CA ASP A 73 -0.18 20.58 26.98
C ASP A 73 0.25 21.26 28.30
N GLY A 74 -0.66 22.00 28.94
CA GLY A 74 -0.45 22.53 30.29
C GLY A 74 0.41 23.80 30.38
N VAL A 75 0.89 24.34 29.26
CA VAL A 75 1.68 25.60 29.23
C VAL A 75 0.94 26.75 29.94
N GLU A 76 -0.38 26.84 29.80
CA GLU A 76 -1.20 27.87 30.48
C GLU A 76 -1.15 27.71 32.01
N SER A 77 -1.20 26.47 32.50
CA SER A 77 -1.09 26.15 33.93
C SER A 77 0.29 26.43 34.52
N ASP A 78 1.37 26.23 33.75
CA ASP A 78 2.75 26.47 34.18
C ASP A 78 3.06 27.96 34.41
N PHE A 79 2.30 28.85 33.75
CA PHE A 79 2.42 30.31 33.89
C PHE A 79 1.27 30.96 34.67
N GLY A 80 0.36 30.17 35.26
CA GLY A 80 -0.75 30.67 36.08
C GLY A 80 -1.84 31.40 35.28
N VAL A 81 -1.99 31.06 34.00
CA VAL A 81 -2.94 31.67 33.05
C VAL A 81 -4.16 30.74 32.88
N SER A 82 -5.38 31.29 32.79
CA SER A 82 -6.58 30.46 32.57
C SER A 82 -6.64 29.93 31.13
N GLU A 83 -7.18 28.72 30.94
CA GLU A 83 -7.33 28.06 29.62
C GLU A 83 -8.15 28.90 28.60
N GLU A 84 -8.94 29.86 29.09
CA GLU A 84 -9.74 30.78 28.27
C GLU A 84 -8.90 31.85 27.55
N GLU A 85 -7.66 32.13 27.98
CA GLU A 85 -6.84 33.21 27.43
C GLU A 85 -6.11 32.84 26.12
N ASN A 86 -6.20 31.57 25.67
CA ASN A 86 -5.71 31.06 24.38
C ASN A 86 -4.30 31.56 24.01
N CYS A 87 -3.30 31.13 24.77
CA CYS A 87 -1.93 31.61 24.59
C CYS A 87 -1.25 31.11 23.30
N GLY A 88 -1.81 30.09 22.66
CA GLY A 88 -1.37 29.57 21.36
C GLY A 88 -1.75 30.50 20.21
N PHE A 89 -0.90 30.57 19.19
CA PHE A 89 -1.18 31.35 17.99
C PHE A 89 -0.74 30.64 16.70
N LYS A 90 -1.45 30.95 15.62
CA LYS A 90 -1.05 30.73 14.23
C LYS A 90 -1.16 32.06 13.49
N ILE A 91 -0.07 32.49 12.88
CA ILE A 91 0.00 33.72 12.06
C ILE A 91 0.28 33.31 10.63
N GLU A 92 -0.49 33.87 9.71
CA GLU A 92 -0.39 33.61 8.27
C GLU A 92 -0.31 34.92 7.51
N PHE A 93 0.65 35.04 6.59
CA PHE A 93 0.75 36.17 5.68
C PHE A 93 1.35 35.76 4.34
N GLU A 94 0.98 36.48 3.29
CA GLU A 94 1.47 36.23 1.93
C GLU A 94 2.92 36.66 1.80
N THR A 95 3.75 35.79 1.22
CA THR A 95 5.16 36.08 0.94
C THR A 95 5.26 36.70 -0.44
N SER A 96 5.76 37.93 -0.53
CA SER A 96 6.22 38.55 -1.77
C SER A 96 7.55 37.94 -2.23
N GLU A 97 8.14 38.44 -3.32
CA GLU A 97 9.52 38.09 -3.75
C GLU A 97 10.61 38.43 -2.72
N GLU A 98 10.24 38.97 -1.54
CA GLU A 98 11.15 39.32 -0.46
C GLU A 98 11.48 38.11 0.44
N THR A 99 12.75 38.02 0.86
CA THR A 99 13.28 36.86 1.60
C THR A 99 13.50 37.13 3.09
N GLU A 100 13.27 38.35 3.59
CA GLU A 100 13.50 38.71 5.00
C GLU A 100 12.32 39.47 5.60
N TYR A 101 11.92 39.05 6.80
CA TYR A 101 10.82 39.62 7.58
C TYR A 101 11.24 39.77 9.04
N LYS A 102 10.61 40.72 9.74
CA LYS A 102 10.75 40.89 11.19
C LYS A 102 9.42 40.61 11.86
N PHE A 103 9.39 39.62 12.72
CA PHE A 103 8.21 39.27 13.50
C PHE A 103 8.31 39.83 14.92
N TYR A 104 7.28 40.57 15.31
CA TYR A 104 7.19 41.24 16.59
C TYR A 104 6.10 40.62 17.45
N ILE A 105 6.46 40.30 18.70
CA ILE A 105 5.54 39.97 19.78
C ILE A 105 5.58 41.13 20.77
N THR A 106 4.45 41.74 21.10
CA THR A 106 4.38 42.84 22.06
C THR A 106 3.23 42.63 23.03
N ASP A 107 3.41 43.03 24.28
CA ASP A 107 2.38 43.03 25.32
C ASP A 107 1.93 44.45 25.69
N GLY A 108 2.32 45.45 24.88
CA GLY A 108 2.08 46.88 25.13
C GLY A 108 3.12 47.56 26.03
N ILE A 109 3.98 46.81 26.73
CA ILE A 109 5.04 47.34 27.61
C ILE A 109 6.42 47.12 26.98
N ARG A 110 6.68 45.91 26.49
CA ARG A 110 7.90 45.57 25.75
C ARG A 110 7.55 44.95 24.39
N LYS A 111 8.55 44.87 23.52
CA LYS A 111 8.47 44.15 22.25
C LYS A 111 9.64 43.18 22.10
N LYS A 112 9.38 42.01 21.55
CA LYS A 112 10.38 41.03 21.12
C LYS A 112 10.38 40.96 19.60
N GLU A 113 11.55 41.15 19.03
CA GLU A 113 11.81 41.07 17.60
C GLU A 113 12.45 39.71 17.27
N ILE A 114 11.92 39.05 16.23
CA ILE A 114 12.38 37.77 15.73
C ILE A 114 12.61 37.93 14.23
N SER A 115 13.87 37.83 13.80
CA SER A 115 14.21 37.89 12.37
C SER A 115 13.87 36.57 11.69
N ILE A 116 13.10 36.65 10.61
CA ILE A 116 12.65 35.54 9.79
C ILE A 116 13.29 35.70 8.41
N ASN A 117 14.01 34.67 7.96
CA ASN A 117 14.60 34.66 6.62
C ASN A 117 13.97 33.51 5.81
N GLY A 118 13.12 33.88 4.86
CA GLY A 118 12.37 32.98 3.98
C GLY A 118 13.27 32.03 3.20
N ASP A 119 14.43 32.50 2.71
CA ASP A 119 15.41 31.66 2.01
C ASP A 119 16.03 30.60 2.92
N LYS A 120 16.36 30.95 4.17
CA LYS A 120 16.85 29.99 5.16
C LYS A 120 15.75 29.01 5.54
N ILE A 121 14.48 29.43 5.58
CA ILE A 121 13.34 28.56 5.86
C ILE A 121 13.11 27.60 4.69
N LEU A 122 13.10 28.08 3.44
CA LEU A 122 13.01 27.25 2.23
C LEU A 122 14.20 26.31 2.11
N LYS A 123 15.43 26.76 2.38
CA LYS A 123 16.63 25.89 2.41
C LYS A 123 16.54 24.86 3.54
N LYS A 124 16.01 25.23 4.71
CA LYS A 124 15.82 24.32 5.86
C LYS A 124 14.68 23.34 5.61
N GLN A 125 13.60 23.74 4.92
CA GLN A 125 12.52 22.85 4.44
C GLN A 125 13.06 21.89 3.37
N LYS A 126 13.73 22.40 2.32
CA LYS A 126 14.43 21.57 1.31
C LYS A 126 15.48 20.62 1.94
N MET A 127 16.20 21.04 2.98
CA MET A 127 17.10 20.17 3.74
C MET A 127 16.37 19.21 4.70
N ARG A 128 15.20 19.56 5.22
CA ARG A 128 14.35 18.67 6.04
C ARG A 128 13.77 17.56 5.18
N ASP A 129 13.47 17.86 3.91
CA ASP A 129 12.97 16.92 2.91
C ASP A 129 14.08 16.02 2.33
N GLY A 130 15.32 16.53 2.23
CA GLY A 130 16.45 15.81 1.61
C GLY A 130 17.47 15.18 2.58
N VAL A 131 17.73 15.77 3.75
CA VAL A 131 18.92 15.50 4.58
C VAL A 131 18.56 14.95 5.98
N SER A 132 17.31 15.13 6.44
CA SER A 132 16.83 14.63 7.75
C SER A 132 16.90 13.12 7.90
N PHE A 133 16.79 12.37 6.80
CA PHE A 133 16.74 10.91 6.86
C PHE A 133 18.13 10.32 7.14
N ILE A 134 19.11 10.69 6.30
CA ILE A 134 20.48 10.15 6.35
C ILE A 134 21.16 10.47 7.68
N ARG A 135 21.01 11.71 8.19
CA ARG A 135 21.67 12.14 9.43
C ARG A 135 21.05 11.53 10.69
N ARG A 136 19.76 11.18 10.66
CA ARG A 136 19.06 10.53 11.78
C ARG A 136 19.43 9.04 11.84
N SER A 137 19.56 8.37 10.70
CA SER A 137 20.10 7.01 10.60
C SER A 137 21.57 6.92 11.05
N LEU A 138 22.39 7.92 10.72
CA LEU A 138 23.81 7.98 11.13
C LEU A 138 24.01 8.24 12.63
N LYS A 139 23.06 8.87 13.32
CA LYS A 139 23.20 9.20 14.74
C LYS A 139 23.07 7.97 15.67
N TYR A 140 22.58 6.85 15.14
CA TYR A 140 22.37 5.59 15.88
C TYR A 140 23.16 4.40 15.33
N MET A 141 24.02 4.59 14.32
CA MET A 141 24.84 3.53 13.74
C MET A 141 26.19 3.38 14.48
N LYS A 142 26.52 2.17 14.92
CA LYS A 142 27.88 1.83 15.40
C LYS A 142 28.89 1.94 14.23
N PRO A 143 30.19 2.21 14.50
CA PRO A 143 31.22 2.44 13.45
C PRO A 143 31.37 1.30 12.42
N GLU A 144 31.07 0.07 12.84
CA GLU A 144 31.09 -1.13 12.00
C GLU A 144 30.02 -1.14 10.89
N TYR A 145 28.86 -0.51 11.11
CA TYR A 145 27.77 -0.38 10.13
C TYR A 145 28.05 0.74 9.11
N ALA A 146 28.75 1.79 9.53
CA ALA A 146 29.17 2.87 8.63
C ALA A 146 30.15 2.38 7.56
N LYS A 147 31.03 1.41 7.91
CA LYS A 147 31.97 0.80 6.97
C LYS A 147 31.26 -0.10 5.94
N LYS A 148 30.35 -0.96 6.38
CA LYS A 148 29.53 -1.80 5.48
C LYS A 148 28.64 -0.97 4.54
N MET A 149 28.04 0.11 5.04
CA MET A 149 27.25 1.04 4.23
C MET A 149 28.14 1.78 3.21
N ALA A 150 29.35 2.19 3.59
CA ALA A 150 30.29 2.83 2.68
C ALA A 150 30.76 1.87 1.57
N ASP A 151 31.00 0.60 1.89
CA ASP A 151 31.38 -0.42 0.90
C ASP A 151 30.20 -0.77 -0.04
N TYR A 152 28.97 -0.80 0.47
CA TYR A 152 27.75 -0.97 -0.33
C TYR A 152 27.48 0.23 -1.25
N ILE A 153 27.63 1.47 -0.76
CA ILE A 153 27.56 2.72 -1.55
C ILE A 153 28.61 2.72 -2.66
N ARG A 154 29.83 2.27 -2.36
CA ARG A 154 30.93 2.19 -3.31
C ARG A 154 30.66 1.15 -4.42
N LYS A 155 29.90 0.10 -4.13
CA LYS A 155 29.63 -1.02 -5.06
C LYS A 155 28.35 -0.85 -5.89
N TYR A 156 27.31 -0.21 -5.36
CA TYR A 156 25.97 -0.17 -5.99
C TYR A 156 25.36 1.25 -6.11
N GLY A 157 26.06 2.29 -5.65
CA GLY A 157 25.60 3.67 -5.73
C GLY A 157 24.50 4.05 -4.74
N MET A 158 24.29 5.35 -4.54
CA MET A 158 23.35 5.88 -3.53
C MET A 158 21.85 5.73 -3.89
N LYS A 159 21.51 5.38 -5.14
CA LYS A 159 20.10 5.30 -5.62
C LYS A 159 19.30 4.18 -4.94
N ASN A 160 19.90 2.99 -4.78
CA ASN A 160 19.20 1.79 -4.29
C ASN A 160 19.00 1.78 -2.76
N ILE A 161 19.74 2.62 -2.02
CA ILE A 161 19.60 2.75 -0.57
C ILE A 161 18.32 3.51 -0.20
N LYS A 162 17.89 4.47 -1.04
CA LYS A 162 16.59 5.13 -0.84
C LYS A 162 15.42 4.16 -1.00
N GLN A 163 15.53 3.16 -1.88
CA GLN A 163 14.47 2.18 -2.13
C GLN A 163 14.32 1.18 -0.98
N TYR A 164 15.43 0.71 -0.40
CA TYR A 164 15.40 -0.23 0.73
C TYR A 164 14.80 0.36 2.00
N VAL A 165 15.06 1.65 2.27
CA VAL A 165 14.60 2.32 3.51
C VAL A 165 13.31 3.15 3.31
N LYS A 166 12.74 3.21 2.09
CA LYS A 166 11.44 3.86 1.81
C LYS A 166 10.22 2.94 2.00
N ARG A 167 10.39 1.69 2.44
CA ARG A 167 9.27 0.78 2.77
C ARG A 167 8.38 1.28 3.92
N ALA A 168 8.76 2.32 4.64
CA ALA A 168 7.93 2.93 5.67
C ALA A 168 6.96 3.96 5.07
N VAL A 169 5.82 3.49 4.56
CA VAL A 169 4.58 4.30 4.53
C VAL A 169 4.12 4.42 5.98
N ASN A 170 4.73 5.34 6.74
CA ASN A 170 4.29 5.74 8.08
C ASN A 170 5.10 6.95 8.56
N LYS A 171 5.12 8.04 7.76
CA LYS A 171 5.70 9.31 8.22
C LYS A 171 4.79 10.10 9.15
N THR A 172 3.50 9.77 9.17
CA THR A 172 2.45 10.53 9.86
C THR A 172 1.54 9.68 10.75
N GLY A 173 1.64 8.35 10.68
CA GLY A 173 0.86 7.42 11.48
C GLY A 173 1.52 7.04 12.81
N LYS A 174 0.77 6.32 13.64
CA LYS A 174 1.23 5.73 14.90
C LYS A 174 2.48 4.86 14.65
N PRO A 175 3.54 4.94 15.49
CA PRO A 175 4.66 4.01 15.42
C PRO A 175 4.19 2.56 15.54
N TYR A 176 4.73 1.65 14.72
CA TYR A 176 4.29 0.26 14.72
C TYR A 176 4.46 -0.43 16.09
N GLU A 177 5.55 -0.16 16.81
CA GLU A 177 5.74 -0.72 18.16
C GLU A 177 4.57 -0.36 19.10
N GLU A 178 4.03 0.86 18.99
CA GLU A 178 2.87 1.30 19.80
C GLU A 178 1.59 0.60 19.34
N TRP A 179 1.35 0.54 18.04
CA TRP A 179 0.22 -0.20 17.47
C TRP A 179 0.25 -1.68 17.90
N TYR A 180 1.42 -2.32 17.85
CA TYR A 180 1.57 -3.73 18.23
C TYR A 180 1.26 -3.96 19.71
N GLU A 181 1.76 -3.11 20.60
CA GLU A 181 1.48 -3.21 22.03
C GLU A 181 -0.02 -3.05 22.36
N GLU A 182 -0.75 -2.23 21.60
CA GLU A 182 -2.20 -2.03 21.74
C GLU A 182 -3.02 -3.19 21.18
N ASN A 183 -2.51 -3.89 20.16
CA ASN A 183 -3.28 -4.90 19.40
C ASN A 183 -2.83 -6.34 19.66
N LYS A 184 -1.75 -6.57 20.40
CA LYS A 184 -1.32 -7.93 20.75
C LYS A 184 -2.32 -8.60 21.71
N VAL A 185 -2.42 -9.92 21.59
CA VAL A 185 -3.30 -10.72 22.44
C VAL A 185 -2.94 -10.58 23.92
N THR A 186 -3.94 -10.36 24.75
CA THR A 186 -3.80 -10.23 26.20
C THR A 186 -3.79 -11.59 26.90
N LYS A 187 -3.26 -11.62 28.13
CA LYS A 187 -3.29 -12.85 28.96
C LYS A 187 -4.71 -13.33 29.26
N GLU A 188 -5.65 -12.40 29.42
CA GLU A 188 -7.05 -12.71 29.70
C GLU A 188 -7.73 -13.34 28.48
N GLU A 189 -7.46 -12.83 27.27
CA GLU A 189 -7.91 -13.44 26.02
C GLU A 189 -7.32 -14.85 25.85
N LEU A 190 -6.02 -15.04 26.06
CA LEU A 190 -5.39 -16.35 25.99
C LEU A 190 -6.02 -17.35 26.98
N GLN A 191 -6.39 -16.92 28.19
CA GLN A 191 -7.07 -17.79 29.15
C GLN A 191 -8.46 -18.21 28.67
N LYS A 192 -9.22 -17.29 28.06
CA LYS A 192 -10.52 -17.59 27.44
C LYS A 192 -10.37 -18.54 26.26
N GLN A 193 -9.38 -18.31 25.40
CA GLN A 193 -9.10 -19.16 24.24
C GLN A 193 -8.77 -20.60 24.65
N ARG A 194 -7.99 -20.79 25.73
CA ARG A 194 -7.59 -22.13 26.23
C ARG A 194 -8.73 -22.99 26.76
N VAL A 195 -9.84 -22.38 27.18
CA VAL A 195 -11.03 -23.11 27.67
C VAL A 195 -12.15 -23.16 26.63
N MET A 196 -11.95 -22.53 25.47
CA MET A 196 -12.90 -22.57 24.37
C MET A 196 -12.88 -23.97 23.73
N VAL A 197 -14.06 -24.50 23.43
CA VAL A 197 -14.24 -25.75 22.71
C VAL A 197 -14.93 -25.43 21.39
N PHE A 198 -14.23 -25.61 20.28
CA PHE A 198 -14.77 -25.40 18.95
C PHE A 198 -15.62 -26.59 18.48
N GLU A 199 -16.53 -26.36 17.54
CA GLU A 199 -17.26 -27.45 16.88
C GLU A 199 -16.32 -28.24 15.96
N LYS A 200 -15.54 -27.55 15.14
CA LYS A 200 -14.41 -28.16 14.41
C LYS A 200 -13.12 -27.95 15.18
N GLN A 201 -12.42 -29.04 15.47
CA GLN A 201 -11.13 -29.03 16.19
C GLN A 201 -10.09 -29.83 15.41
N PRO A 202 -9.71 -29.39 14.19
CA PRO A 202 -8.77 -30.14 13.39
C PRO A 202 -7.38 -30.20 14.06
N LEU A 203 -6.69 -31.31 13.88
CA LEU A 203 -5.27 -31.39 14.24
C LEU A 203 -4.45 -30.57 13.23
N ILE A 204 -3.66 -29.62 13.70
CA ILE A 204 -2.73 -28.84 12.86
C ILE A 204 -1.31 -29.39 13.03
N SER A 205 -0.71 -29.89 11.95
CA SER A 205 0.71 -30.26 11.90
C SER A 205 1.54 -29.06 11.47
N ILE A 206 2.40 -28.58 12.37
CA ILE A 206 3.37 -27.51 12.09
C ILE A 206 4.64 -28.16 11.56
N VAL A 207 5.01 -27.87 10.31
CA VAL A 207 6.16 -28.49 9.65
C VAL A 207 7.35 -27.53 9.62
N VAL A 208 8.49 -28.00 10.14
CA VAL A 208 9.69 -27.19 10.31
C VAL A 208 10.92 -27.92 9.77
N PRO A 209 11.57 -27.42 8.70
CA PRO A 209 12.90 -27.86 8.30
C PRO A 209 13.96 -27.20 9.20
N THR A 210 14.92 -27.97 9.73
CA THR A 210 16.06 -27.40 10.46
C THR A 210 17.38 -27.72 9.77
N TYR A 211 18.33 -26.78 9.80
CA TYR A 211 19.69 -26.99 9.32
C TYR A 211 20.66 -26.02 10.01
N LYS A 212 21.56 -26.55 10.83
CA LYS A 212 22.52 -25.80 11.66
C LYS A 212 21.85 -24.68 12.45
N THR A 213 20.65 -24.97 12.96
CA THR A 213 19.83 -24.00 13.66
C THR A 213 20.47 -23.64 15.00
N PRO A 214 20.69 -22.35 15.29
CA PRO A 214 21.19 -21.94 16.60
C PRO A 214 20.25 -22.42 17.73
N ILE A 215 20.83 -23.02 18.77
CA ILE A 215 20.06 -23.66 19.86
C ILE A 215 19.07 -22.71 20.53
N ASN A 216 19.43 -21.42 20.69
CA ASN A 216 18.51 -20.43 21.25
C ASN A 216 17.30 -20.19 20.34
N PHE A 217 17.48 -20.13 19.02
CA PHE A 217 16.39 -19.97 18.07
C PHE A 217 15.50 -21.22 18.01
N LEU A 218 16.12 -22.42 18.01
CA LEU A 218 15.38 -23.68 18.08
C LEU A 218 14.48 -23.75 19.31
N ARG A 219 15.00 -23.36 20.48
CA ARG A 219 14.23 -23.32 21.73
C ARG A 219 13.07 -22.33 21.66
N GLU A 220 13.33 -21.09 21.26
CA GLU A 220 12.30 -20.06 21.18
C GLU A 220 11.19 -20.45 20.17
N MET A 221 11.57 -21.04 19.03
CA MET A 221 10.64 -21.55 18.02
C MET A 221 9.74 -22.65 18.61
N ILE A 222 10.32 -23.69 19.22
CA ILE A 222 9.55 -24.79 19.84
C ILE A 222 8.65 -24.25 20.96
N GLU A 223 9.17 -23.39 21.83
CA GLU A 223 8.41 -22.78 22.92
C GLU A 223 7.23 -21.94 22.42
N SER A 224 7.37 -21.25 21.27
CA SER A 224 6.27 -20.49 20.66
C SER A 224 5.10 -21.40 20.24
N VAL A 225 5.38 -22.62 19.79
CA VAL A 225 4.35 -23.63 19.45
C VAL A 225 3.77 -24.26 20.71
N ILE A 226 4.61 -24.59 21.72
CA ILE A 226 4.12 -25.09 23.02
C ILE A 226 3.14 -24.09 23.66
N SER A 227 3.41 -22.80 23.50
CA SER A 227 2.62 -21.72 24.12
C SER A 227 1.25 -21.46 23.48
N GLN A 228 0.91 -22.12 22.36
CA GLN A 228 -0.35 -21.89 21.64
C GLN A 228 -1.58 -22.07 22.53
N SER A 229 -2.58 -21.21 22.38
CA SER A 229 -3.86 -21.26 23.12
C SER A 229 -4.78 -22.38 22.65
N TYR A 230 -4.68 -22.75 21.37
CA TYR A 230 -5.25 -24.00 20.84
C TYR A 230 -4.32 -25.18 21.12
N SER A 231 -4.87 -26.32 21.53
CA SER A 231 -4.09 -27.46 22.06
C SER A 231 -3.95 -28.64 21.11
N ASN A 232 -4.82 -28.77 20.09
CA ASN A 232 -4.80 -29.89 19.15
C ASN A 232 -3.85 -29.62 17.97
N TRP A 233 -2.55 -29.67 18.26
CA TRP A 233 -1.48 -29.50 17.28
C TRP A 233 -0.40 -30.55 17.47
N GLU A 234 0.44 -30.70 16.46
CA GLU A 234 1.71 -31.41 16.54
C GLU A 234 2.81 -30.62 15.84
N LEU A 235 4.03 -30.72 16.34
CA LEU A 235 5.20 -30.05 15.79
C LEU A 235 6.09 -31.11 15.13
N CYS A 236 6.22 -31.04 13.82
CA CYS A 236 6.95 -32.00 13.00
C CYS A 236 8.25 -31.37 12.51
N ILE A 237 9.38 -31.82 13.05
CA ILE A 237 10.71 -31.25 12.78
C ILE A 237 11.54 -32.26 11.98
N ALA A 238 12.19 -31.82 10.91
CA ALA A 238 13.17 -32.64 10.21
C ALA A 238 14.50 -31.91 10.09
N ASP A 239 15.52 -32.51 10.68
CA ASP A 239 16.83 -31.89 10.84
C ASP A 239 17.85 -32.45 9.85
N GLY A 240 18.36 -31.58 8.98
CA GLY A 240 19.44 -31.90 8.03
C GLY A 240 20.84 -31.66 8.57
N SER A 241 21.01 -31.45 9.88
CA SER A 241 22.27 -31.03 10.51
C SER A 241 23.13 -32.24 10.89
N GLU A 242 23.55 -33.02 9.90
CA GLU A 242 24.33 -34.25 10.11
C GLU A 242 25.49 -34.05 11.12
N GLY A 243 25.42 -34.78 12.24
CA GLY A 243 26.43 -34.76 13.30
C GLY A 243 26.33 -33.60 14.29
N ASP A 244 25.27 -32.78 14.24
CA ASP A 244 25.01 -31.73 15.23
C ASP A 244 24.36 -32.31 16.51
N VAL A 245 25.24 -32.88 17.34
CA VAL A 245 24.86 -33.54 18.60
C VAL A 245 24.09 -32.62 19.55
N GLU A 246 24.31 -31.30 19.49
CA GLU A 246 23.62 -30.35 20.36
C GLU A 246 22.16 -30.16 19.92
N VAL A 247 21.91 -30.03 18.62
CA VAL A 247 20.54 -29.98 18.06
C VAL A 247 19.80 -31.29 18.33
N GLU A 248 20.44 -32.42 18.07
CA GLU A 248 19.85 -33.75 18.29
C GLU A 248 19.41 -33.95 19.75
N LYS A 249 20.28 -33.62 20.72
CA LYS A 249 19.96 -33.69 22.15
C LYS A 249 18.81 -32.77 22.53
N GLU A 250 18.76 -31.57 21.96
CA GLU A 250 17.72 -30.60 22.29
C GLU A 250 16.36 -31.05 21.74
N LEU A 251 16.31 -31.60 20.52
CA LEU A 251 15.11 -32.19 19.94
C LEU A 251 14.60 -33.41 20.75
N GLU A 252 15.50 -34.33 21.10
CA GLU A 252 15.18 -35.47 21.97
C GLU A 252 14.62 -35.00 23.32
N ARG A 253 15.23 -33.98 23.93
CA ARG A 253 14.76 -33.41 25.20
C ARG A 253 13.32 -32.91 25.10
N TYR A 254 12.98 -32.18 24.04
CA TYR A 254 11.62 -31.67 23.84
C TYR A 254 10.63 -32.78 23.51
N HIS A 255 11.01 -33.76 22.68
CA HIS A 255 10.19 -34.93 22.37
C HIS A 255 9.81 -35.74 23.62
N GLN A 256 10.76 -35.94 24.54
CA GLN A 256 10.51 -36.62 25.82
C GLN A 256 9.59 -35.82 26.76
N GLN A 257 9.55 -34.50 26.62
CA GLN A 257 8.74 -33.62 27.46
C GLN A 257 7.31 -33.45 26.94
N ASP A 258 7.12 -33.47 25.62
CA ASP A 258 5.81 -33.33 24.97
C ASP A 258 5.73 -34.25 23.74
N SER A 259 4.88 -35.27 23.81
CA SER A 259 4.72 -36.26 22.74
C SER A 259 4.14 -35.70 21.44
N ARG A 260 3.61 -34.47 21.46
CA ARG A 260 3.16 -33.77 20.24
C ARG A 260 4.33 -33.25 19.40
N ILE A 261 5.54 -33.18 19.97
CA ILE A 261 6.75 -32.80 19.26
C ILE A 261 7.36 -34.06 18.66
N LYS A 262 7.32 -34.17 17.34
CA LYS A 262 7.88 -35.26 16.54
C LYS A 262 9.11 -34.73 15.82
N TYR A 263 10.18 -35.52 15.75
CA TYR A 263 11.35 -35.13 14.97
C TYR A 263 11.98 -36.31 14.22
N LYS A 264 12.74 -35.97 13.17
CA LYS A 264 13.52 -36.91 12.36
C LYS A 264 14.88 -36.29 12.04
N ILE A 265 15.95 -37.03 12.31
CA ILE A 265 17.30 -36.65 11.87
C ILE A 265 17.52 -37.20 10.47
N LEU A 266 17.72 -36.29 9.51
CA LEU A 266 18.04 -36.60 8.13
C LEU A 266 19.57 -36.78 8.09
N GLY A 267 20.04 -37.99 7.79
CA GLY A 267 21.46 -38.34 7.80
C GLY A 267 22.35 -37.56 6.81
N LYS A 268 21.82 -36.52 6.15
CA LYS A 268 22.51 -35.48 5.38
C LYS A 268 21.54 -34.30 5.15
N ASN A 269 22.06 -33.13 4.82
CA ASN A 269 21.23 -32.01 4.35
C ASN A 269 20.65 -32.30 2.95
N LEU A 270 19.32 -32.24 2.82
CA LEU A 270 18.59 -32.48 1.56
C LEU A 270 18.14 -31.19 0.85
N GLY A 271 18.60 -30.03 1.31
CA GLY A 271 18.08 -28.73 0.85
C GLY A 271 16.80 -28.36 1.60
N ILE A 272 16.24 -27.17 1.31
CA ILE A 272 15.08 -26.68 2.07
C ILE A 272 13.87 -27.57 1.77
N ALA A 273 13.55 -27.78 0.49
CA ALA A 273 12.43 -28.63 0.10
C ALA A 273 12.56 -30.07 0.63
N GLY A 274 13.76 -30.66 0.53
CA GLY A 274 14.01 -32.02 0.99
C GLY A 274 13.86 -32.16 2.51
N ASN A 275 14.38 -31.20 3.28
CA ASN A 275 14.21 -31.20 4.73
C ASN A 275 12.75 -30.99 5.11
N THR A 276 12.02 -30.07 4.46
CA THR A 276 10.59 -29.85 4.73
C THR A 276 9.74 -31.07 4.39
N ASN A 277 10.06 -31.79 3.31
CA ASN A 277 9.40 -33.06 3.01
C ASN A 277 9.64 -34.13 4.09
N GLY A 278 10.85 -34.17 4.66
CA GLY A 278 11.13 -35.02 5.82
C GLY A 278 10.25 -34.71 7.04
N ALA A 279 9.88 -33.44 7.24
CA ALA A 279 8.96 -33.02 8.29
C ALA A 279 7.49 -33.36 7.93
N LEU A 280 7.11 -33.19 6.66
CA LEU A 280 5.78 -33.58 6.15
C LEU A 280 5.48 -35.07 6.33
N GLU A 281 6.49 -35.95 6.24
CA GLU A 281 6.32 -37.39 6.48
C GLU A 281 5.86 -37.72 7.91
N LEU A 282 6.14 -36.83 8.89
CA LEU A 282 5.72 -36.99 10.29
C LEU A 282 4.29 -36.49 10.54
N ALA A 283 3.76 -35.67 9.63
CA ALA A 283 2.50 -34.96 9.77
C ALA A 283 1.29 -35.89 9.60
N THR A 284 0.38 -35.82 10.56
CA THR A 284 -0.86 -36.60 10.67
C THR A 284 -2.10 -35.74 10.83
N GLY A 285 -1.93 -34.42 10.92
CA GLY A 285 -3.01 -33.45 11.03
C GLY A 285 -3.81 -33.27 9.75
N GLU A 286 -5.01 -32.72 9.91
CA GLU A 286 -5.90 -32.37 8.80
C GLU A 286 -5.37 -31.14 8.04
N TYR A 287 -4.64 -30.27 8.73
CA TYR A 287 -4.00 -29.07 8.17
C TYR A 287 -2.49 -29.09 8.42
N ILE A 288 -1.74 -28.56 7.45
CA ILE A 288 -0.31 -28.32 7.50
C ILE A 288 -0.07 -26.81 7.64
N GLY A 289 0.68 -26.40 8.66
CA GLY A 289 1.20 -25.03 8.80
C GLY A 289 2.70 -24.97 8.55
N LEU A 290 3.14 -24.12 7.62
CA LEU A 290 4.56 -23.95 7.28
C LEU A 290 5.24 -23.02 8.29
N PHE A 291 6.36 -23.44 8.87
CA PHE A 291 7.05 -22.63 9.89
C PHE A 291 8.57 -22.74 9.79
N ASP A 292 9.25 -21.60 9.91
CA ASP A 292 10.71 -21.54 9.86
C ASP A 292 11.33 -21.73 11.25
N HIS A 293 12.48 -22.40 11.27
CA HIS A 293 13.12 -22.88 12.50
C HIS A 293 13.67 -21.76 13.41
N ASP A 294 13.69 -20.53 12.94
CA ASP A 294 14.23 -19.36 13.64
C ASP A 294 13.20 -18.24 13.86
N ASP A 295 11.95 -18.47 13.51
CA ASP A 295 10.84 -17.53 13.66
C ASP A 295 9.96 -17.85 14.86
N LEU A 296 8.98 -17.00 15.14
CA LEU A 296 8.03 -17.18 16.26
C LEU A 296 6.59 -17.07 15.78
N LEU A 297 5.73 -17.93 16.32
CA LEU A 297 4.28 -17.75 16.25
C LEU A 297 3.78 -16.93 17.44
N THR A 298 2.76 -16.11 17.20
CA THR A 298 2.01 -15.49 18.31
C THR A 298 1.28 -16.57 19.11
N PRO A 299 1.06 -16.40 20.43
CA PRO A 299 0.43 -17.43 21.27
C PRO A 299 -1.02 -17.79 20.88
N ASN A 300 -1.69 -16.98 20.05
CA ASN A 300 -3.04 -17.24 19.56
C ASN A 300 -3.10 -17.65 18.08
N ALA A 301 -1.97 -17.83 17.40
CA ALA A 301 -1.92 -18.11 15.96
C ALA A 301 -2.83 -19.29 15.56
N LEU A 302 -2.66 -20.46 16.18
CA LEU A 302 -3.43 -21.66 15.84
C LEU A 302 -4.90 -21.56 16.25
N TYR A 303 -5.19 -20.81 17.32
CA TYR A 303 -6.56 -20.54 17.72
C TYR A 303 -7.30 -19.74 16.66
N GLU A 304 -6.71 -18.68 16.12
CA GLU A 304 -7.37 -17.86 15.10
C GLU A 304 -7.56 -18.61 13.77
N VAL A 305 -6.63 -19.49 13.40
CA VAL A 305 -6.81 -20.40 12.27
C VAL A 305 -8.04 -21.28 12.46
N VAL A 306 -8.18 -21.93 13.62
CA VAL A 306 -9.33 -22.81 13.89
C VAL A 306 -10.63 -22.00 14.06
N ASN A 307 -10.55 -20.81 14.64
CA ASN A 307 -11.69 -19.90 14.76
C ASN A 307 -12.25 -19.53 13.38
N ALA A 308 -11.39 -19.22 12.41
CA ALA A 308 -11.82 -18.97 11.03
C ALA A 308 -12.50 -20.20 10.39
N LEU A 309 -12.04 -21.42 10.71
CA LEU A 309 -12.63 -22.67 10.19
C LEU A 309 -14.05 -22.95 10.69
N GLN A 310 -14.52 -22.24 11.73
CA GLN A 310 -15.91 -22.34 12.19
C GLN A 310 -16.87 -21.67 11.21
N GLU A 311 -16.43 -20.64 10.48
CA GLU A 311 -17.26 -19.96 9.47
C GLU A 311 -17.42 -20.81 8.22
N THR A 312 -16.33 -21.40 7.75
CA THR A 312 -16.25 -22.13 6.48
C THR A 312 -15.08 -23.11 6.55
N ASP A 313 -15.20 -24.25 5.89
CA ASP A 313 -14.10 -25.19 5.75
C ASP A 313 -13.10 -24.72 4.67
N TYR A 314 -12.26 -23.74 5.02
CA TYR A 314 -11.29 -23.15 4.09
C TYR A 314 -10.19 -24.15 3.72
N ASP A 315 -9.78 -24.16 2.45
CA ASP A 315 -8.73 -25.04 1.96
C ASP A 315 -7.33 -24.51 2.31
N ILE A 316 -7.21 -23.18 2.28
CA ILE A 316 -5.98 -22.44 2.57
C ILE A 316 -6.33 -21.27 3.49
N LEU A 317 -5.49 -21.04 4.49
CA LEU A 317 -5.51 -19.86 5.34
C LEU A 317 -4.12 -19.23 5.37
N TYR A 318 -4.06 -17.91 5.39
CA TYR A 318 -2.82 -17.18 5.64
C TYR A 318 -3.05 -15.96 6.52
N THR A 319 -1.98 -15.48 7.17
CA THR A 319 -2.05 -14.42 8.18
C THR A 319 -1.23 -13.21 7.77
N ASP A 320 -1.38 -12.09 8.49
CA ASP A 320 -0.38 -11.03 8.47
C ASP A 320 0.87 -11.47 9.24
N GLU A 321 1.97 -10.77 8.98
CA GLU A 321 3.27 -11.00 9.63
C GLU A 321 3.94 -9.67 9.93
N ASP A 322 4.87 -9.67 10.88
CA ASP A 322 5.84 -8.60 11.04
C ASP A 322 7.25 -9.16 11.13
N LYS A 323 8.21 -8.27 11.41
CA LYS A 323 9.59 -8.67 11.69
C LYS A 323 9.96 -8.39 13.13
N ILE A 324 10.83 -9.23 13.65
CA ILE A 324 11.49 -9.03 14.93
C ILE A 324 13.00 -8.94 14.77
N THR A 325 13.65 -8.20 15.68
CA THR A 325 15.12 -8.22 15.77
C THR A 325 15.62 -9.61 16.16
N GLY A 326 16.90 -9.92 15.87
CA GLY A 326 17.48 -11.23 16.19
C GLY A 326 17.36 -11.63 17.68
N ASP A 327 17.30 -10.66 18.59
CA ASP A 327 17.08 -10.86 20.04
C ASP A 327 15.59 -10.85 20.46
N GLY A 328 14.67 -10.73 19.50
CA GLY A 328 13.22 -10.66 19.73
C GLY A 328 12.73 -9.39 20.44
N SER A 329 13.61 -8.41 20.69
CA SER A 329 13.28 -7.28 21.57
C SER A 329 12.40 -6.20 20.92
N LYS A 330 12.28 -6.21 19.59
CA LYS A 330 11.54 -5.18 18.84
C LYS A 330 10.78 -5.75 17.67
N HIS A 331 9.58 -5.21 17.47
CA HIS A 331 8.70 -5.45 16.34
C HIS A 331 8.83 -4.31 15.32
N LEU A 332 8.94 -4.65 14.03
CA LEU A 332 9.16 -3.71 12.93
C LEU A 332 8.60 -4.23 11.61
N ASP A 333 8.49 -3.33 10.62
CA ASP A 333 8.08 -3.63 9.24
C ASP A 333 6.86 -4.57 9.12
N PRO A 334 5.67 -4.18 9.61
CA PRO A 334 4.48 -5.00 9.46
C PRO A 334 4.11 -5.18 7.99
N ASN A 335 3.71 -6.38 7.65
CA ASN A 335 3.18 -6.77 6.35
C ASN A 335 1.70 -7.11 6.52
N PHE A 336 0.87 -6.07 6.46
CA PHE A 336 -0.60 -6.13 6.49
C PHE A 336 -1.11 -6.41 5.08
N LYS A 337 -1.37 -7.68 4.80
CA LYS A 337 -1.69 -8.22 3.49
C LYS A 337 -3.14 -7.91 3.11
N PRO A 338 -3.47 -7.81 1.82
CA PRO A 338 -4.85 -7.88 1.37
C PRO A 338 -5.36 -9.32 1.47
N ASP A 339 -6.67 -9.49 1.29
CA ASP A 339 -7.27 -10.77 0.90
C ASP A 339 -6.71 -11.25 -0.45
N PHE A 340 -7.03 -12.50 -0.81
CA PHE A 340 -6.36 -13.20 -1.89
C PHE A 340 -6.42 -12.44 -3.22
N SER A 341 -5.24 -12.13 -3.76
CA SER A 341 -5.05 -11.36 -4.99
C SER A 341 -4.12 -12.15 -5.89
N ILE A 342 -4.67 -12.89 -6.87
CA ILE A 342 -3.87 -13.72 -7.77
C ILE A 342 -2.89 -12.89 -8.59
N ASP A 343 -3.25 -11.65 -8.97
CA ASP A 343 -2.36 -10.77 -9.73
C ASP A 343 -1.21 -10.22 -8.88
N LEU A 344 -1.47 -9.92 -7.60
CA LEU A 344 -0.40 -9.60 -6.67
C LEU A 344 0.48 -10.83 -6.43
N PHE A 345 -0.13 -12.00 -6.25
CA PHE A 345 0.59 -13.26 -6.04
C PHE A 345 1.41 -13.68 -7.26
N ARG A 346 1.01 -13.34 -8.49
CA ARG A 346 1.82 -13.54 -9.70
C ARG A 346 2.91 -12.49 -9.88
N SER A 347 2.86 -11.40 -9.13
CA SER A 347 3.85 -10.32 -9.19
C SER A 347 4.82 -10.33 -8.01
N ASN A 348 4.47 -10.95 -6.89
CA ASN A 348 5.28 -11.07 -5.69
C ASN A 348 4.71 -12.17 -4.78
N ASN A 349 5.57 -13.01 -4.17
CA ASN A 349 5.16 -13.89 -3.08
C ASN A 349 4.85 -13.02 -1.85
N TYR A 350 3.63 -12.47 -1.79
CA TYR A 350 3.21 -11.58 -0.71
C TYR A 350 2.61 -12.34 0.47
N ILE A 351 2.27 -13.62 0.30
CA ILE A 351 1.65 -14.48 1.31
C ILE A 351 2.70 -14.94 2.32
N THR A 352 3.86 -15.43 1.85
CA THR A 352 5.01 -15.83 2.67
C THR A 352 4.57 -16.64 3.90
N HIS A 353 4.52 -16.01 5.07
CA HIS A 353 4.15 -16.61 6.33
C HIS A 353 2.93 -15.90 6.94
N PHE A 354 2.13 -16.53 7.79
CA PHE A 354 2.05 -17.96 8.07
C PHE A 354 1.08 -18.61 7.08
N PHE A 355 1.50 -19.64 6.35
CA PHE A 355 0.64 -20.34 5.39
C PHE A 355 0.16 -21.67 5.96
N VAL A 356 -1.14 -21.87 5.99
CA VAL A 356 -1.81 -23.09 6.45
C VAL A 356 -2.68 -23.65 5.34
N VAL A 357 -2.60 -24.95 5.10
CA VAL A 357 -3.30 -25.62 4.00
C VAL A 357 -3.78 -27.00 4.42
N LYS A 358 -4.92 -27.45 3.88
CA LYS A 358 -5.36 -28.83 4.09
C LYS A 358 -4.30 -29.83 3.64
N LYS A 359 -4.03 -30.82 4.47
CA LYS A 359 -3.04 -31.87 4.17
C LYS A 359 -3.39 -32.64 2.90
N GLU A 360 -4.67 -32.87 2.63
CA GLU A 360 -5.11 -33.58 1.41
C GLU A 360 -4.64 -32.87 0.12
N ILE A 361 -4.53 -31.54 0.13
CA ILE A 361 -4.02 -30.76 -0.99
C ILE A 361 -2.51 -30.98 -1.13
N VAL A 362 -1.77 -30.90 -0.02
CA VAL A 362 -0.32 -31.13 0.00
C VAL A 362 0.03 -32.54 -0.50
N ASP A 363 -0.72 -33.55 -0.03
CA ASP A 363 -0.59 -34.94 -0.45
C ASP A 363 -0.87 -35.09 -1.96
N LYS A 364 -1.92 -34.43 -2.47
CA LYS A 364 -2.30 -34.46 -3.89
C LYS A 364 -1.23 -33.85 -4.79
N ILE A 365 -0.58 -32.77 -4.36
CA ILE A 365 0.46 -32.09 -5.15
C ILE A 365 1.86 -32.69 -4.97
N GLY A 366 2.04 -33.62 -4.02
CA GLY A 366 3.30 -34.33 -3.79
C GLY A 366 4.34 -33.58 -2.94
N GLY A 367 3.93 -32.62 -2.12
CA GLY A 367 4.85 -31.87 -1.24
C GLY A 367 5.75 -30.87 -1.97
N PHE A 368 6.93 -30.57 -1.41
CA PHE A 368 7.87 -29.58 -1.92
C PHE A 368 8.78 -30.14 -3.03
N CYS A 369 9.14 -29.27 -3.98
CA CYS A 369 10.02 -29.60 -5.11
C CYS A 369 11.38 -28.91 -4.97
N SER A 370 12.47 -29.69 -4.88
CA SER A 370 13.84 -29.15 -4.68
C SER A 370 14.38 -28.34 -5.85
N GLU A 371 13.76 -28.40 -7.03
CA GLU A 371 14.13 -27.56 -8.17
C GLU A 371 13.85 -26.05 -7.92
N TYR A 372 13.04 -25.73 -6.91
CA TYR A 372 12.70 -24.36 -6.52
C TYR A 372 13.38 -23.93 -5.23
N ASP A 373 14.41 -24.63 -4.72
CA ASP A 373 15.13 -24.21 -3.51
C ASP A 373 15.54 -22.72 -3.60
N GLY A 374 15.12 -21.93 -2.60
CA GLY A 374 15.16 -20.46 -2.57
C GLY A 374 13.78 -19.79 -2.73
N ALA A 375 12.83 -20.45 -3.39
CA ALA A 375 11.43 -20.04 -3.58
C ALA A 375 10.47 -21.26 -3.53
N GLN A 376 10.86 -22.29 -2.77
CA GLN A 376 10.15 -23.57 -2.69
C GLN A 376 8.75 -23.44 -2.08
N ASP A 377 8.58 -22.47 -1.18
CA ASP A 377 7.30 -22.07 -0.61
C ASP A 377 6.38 -21.48 -1.69
N TYR A 378 6.91 -20.65 -2.57
CA TYR A 378 6.15 -19.99 -3.62
C TYR A 378 5.60 -20.98 -4.66
N ASP A 379 6.42 -21.95 -5.10
CA ASP A 379 5.97 -23.05 -5.97
C ASP A 379 4.89 -23.92 -5.28
N LEU A 380 5.13 -24.32 -4.03
CA LEU A 380 4.16 -25.11 -3.27
C LEU A 380 2.82 -24.35 -3.17
N MET A 381 2.85 -23.08 -2.80
CA MET A 381 1.66 -22.25 -2.66
C MET A 381 0.90 -22.14 -3.98
N PHE A 382 1.57 -21.95 -5.13
CA PHE A 382 0.90 -21.99 -6.43
C PHE A 382 0.18 -23.32 -6.67
N ARG A 383 0.87 -24.45 -6.47
CA ARG A 383 0.27 -25.79 -6.66
C ARG A 383 -0.89 -26.03 -5.69
N CYS A 384 -0.81 -25.53 -4.45
CA CYS A 384 -1.92 -25.57 -3.50
C CYS A 384 -3.11 -24.72 -3.97
N ILE A 385 -2.87 -23.48 -4.39
CA ILE A 385 -3.89 -22.54 -4.88
C ILE A 385 -4.61 -23.10 -6.12
N GLU A 386 -3.87 -23.73 -7.04
CA GLU A 386 -4.41 -24.43 -8.22
C GLU A 386 -5.39 -25.56 -7.86
N ASN A 387 -5.33 -26.07 -6.63
CA ASN A 387 -6.15 -27.15 -6.11
C ASN A 387 -7.10 -26.71 -4.98
N ALA A 388 -7.16 -25.42 -4.67
CA ALA A 388 -8.00 -24.86 -3.63
C ALA A 388 -9.24 -24.17 -4.23
N THR A 389 -10.33 -24.19 -3.48
CA THR A 389 -11.56 -23.46 -3.80
C THR A 389 -11.76 -22.26 -2.89
N GLN A 390 -11.40 -22.39 -1.61
CA GLN A 390 -11.67 -21.40 -0.59
C GLN A 390 -10.36 -20.98 0.10
N ILE A 391 -9.97 -19.72 -0.06
CA ILE A 391 -8.75 -19.13 0.54
C ILE A 391 -9.17 -18.04 1.52
N LYS A 392 -8.69 -18.11 2.76
CA LYS A 392 -8.96 -17.11 3.80
C LYS A 392 -7.69 -16.37 4.20
N HIS A 393 -7.80 -15.06 4.23
CA HIS A 393 -6.86 -14.21 4.93
C HIS A 393 -7.36 -13.93 6.35
N ILE A 394 -6.46 -14.05 7.33
CA ILE A 394 -6.68 -13.66 8.72
C ILE A 394 -5.86 -12.38 8.96
N PRO A 395 -6.48 -11.18 8.95
CA PRO A 395 -5.80 -9.89 9.04
C PRO A 395 -5.31 -9.58 10.47
N MET A 396 -4.45 -10.44 10.98
CA MET A 396 -3.82 -10.38 12.30
C MET A 396 -2.35 -10.75 12.17
N ILE A 397 -1.48 -10.03 12.88
CA ILE A 397 -0.06 -10.38 13.00
C ILE A 397 0.00 -11.66 13.84
N LEU A 398 0.16 -12.80 13.18
CA LEU A 398 0.22 -14.11 13.86
C LEU A 398 1.58 -14.79 13.72
N TYR A 399 2.49 -14.17 12.96
CA TYR A 399 3.83 -14.64 12.65
C TYR A 399 4.85 -13.51 12.81
N HIS A 400 6.00 -13.84 13.42
CA HIS A 400 7.12 -12.92 13.63
C HIS A 400 8.37 -13.43 12.91
N TRP A 401 8.75 -12.74 11.84
CA TRP A 401 9.94 -13.07 11.06
C TRP A 401 11.22 -12.48 11.66
N ARG A 402 12.15 -13.32 12.09
CA ARG A 402 13.39 -12.91 12.73
C ARG A 402 14.44 -12.44 11.75
N VAL A 403 14.98 -11.25 12.00
CA VAL A 403 16.05 -10.66 11.20
C VAL A 403 17.42 -10.93 11.85
N HIS A 404 18.26 -11.75 11.21
CA HIS A 404 19.66 -12.00 11.62
C HIS A 404 20.60 -12.21 10.42
N MET A 405 21.92 -12.24 10.66
CA MET A 405 22.94 -12.29 9.59
C MET A 405 22.88 -13.52 8.68
N ASN A 406 22.30 -14.63 9.16
CA ASN A 406 22.11 -15.85 8.36
C ASN A 406 20.73 -15.88 7.67
N SER A 407 19.84 -14.92 7.95
CA SER A 407 18.53 -14.82 7.33
C SER A 407 18.62 -14.39 5.86
N VAL A 408 17.60 -14.74 5.07
CA VAL A 408 17.41 -14.32 3.67
C VAL A 408 17.44 -12.81 3.50
N ALA A 409 17.05 -12.05 4.52
CA ALA A 409 16.96 -10.60 4.50
C ALA A 409 18.31 -9.82 4.40
N GLY A 410 19.46 -10.47 4.53
CA GLY A 410 20.76 -9.79 4.72
C GLY A 410 21.54 -9.37 3.46
N ASP A 411 21.37 -10.06 2.32
CA ASP A 411 22.13 -9.79 1.08
C ASP A 411 21.41 -10.30 -0.19
N PRO A 412 20.71 -9.42 -0.93
CA PRO A 412 19.96 -9.81 -2.14
C PRO A 412 20.84 -10.29 -3.31
N ALA A 413 22.07 -9.78 -3.43
CA ALA A 413 22.91 -10.05 -4.60
C ALA A 413 23.54 -11.46 -4.58
N SER A 414 23.73 -12.04 -3.40
CA SER A 414 24.19 -13.44 -3.25
C SER A 414 23.07 -14.47 -3.42
N LYS A 415 21.83 -14.02 -3.68
CA LYS A 415 20.62 -14.87 -3.71
C LYS A 415 19.82 -14.76 -5.00
N MET A 416 20.45 -14.36 -6.12
CA MET A 416 19.81 -14.33 -7.44
C MET A 416 19.12 -15.65 -7.82
N TYR A 417 19.68 -16.79 -7.40
CA TYR A 417 19.06 -18.10 -7.63
C TYR A 417 17.63 -18.20 -7.07
N ALA A 418 17.33 -17.55 -5.94
CA ALA A 418 16.01 -17.57 -5.33
C ALA A 418 15.01 -16.74 -6.14
N TYR A 419 15.44 -15.61 -6.71
CA TYR A 419 14.59 -14.81 -7.60
C TYR A 419 14.35 -15.51 -8.94
N GLU A 420 15.35 -16.21 -9.49
CA GLU A 420 15.14 -17.06 -10.68
C GLU A 420 14.22 -18.25 -10.38
N ALA A 421 14.35 -18.88 -9.21
CA ALA A 421 13.43 -19.94 -8.77
C ALA A 421 12.00 -19.40 -8.62
N GLY A 422 11.82 -18.19 -8.09
CA GLY A 422 10.51 -17.56 -7.97
C GLY A 422 9.89 -17.20 -9.32
N LYS A 423 10.71 -16.69 -10.26
CA LYS A 423 10.30 -16.48 -11.66
C LYS A 423 9.81 -17.79 -12.29
N LYS A 424 10.60 -18.86 -12.15
CA LYS A 424 10.27 -20.20 -12.65
C LYS A 424 8.99 -20.75 -12.01
N ALA A 425 8.77 -20.53 -10.71
CA ALA A 425 7.53 -20.95 -10.04
C ALA A 425 6.29 -20.30 -10.68
N ILE A 426 6.35 -19.02 -11.06
CA ILE A 426 5.28 -18.32 -11.77
C ILE A 426 5.12 -18.88 -13.19
N GLU A 427 6.22 -19.07 -13.93
CA GLU A 427 6.19 -19.64 -15.29
C GLU A 427 5.53 -21.03 -15.31
N ASP A 428 5.90 -21.90 -14.36
CA ASP A 428 5.35 -23.24 -14.26
C ASP A 428 3.89 -23.22 -13.77
N HIS A 429 3.51 -22.29 -12.90
CA HIS A 429 2.10 -22.03 -12.55
C HIS A 429 1.27 -21.67 -13.79
N LEU A 430 1.72 -20.68 -14.56
CA LEU A 430 1.03 -20.23 -15.79
C LEU A 430 0.90 -21.39 -16.78
N LYS A 431 1.95 -22.19 -16.95
CA LYS A 431 1.94 -23.39 -17.78
C LYS A 431 0.93 -24.44 -17.31
N ARG A 432 0.87 -24.74 -16.01
CA ARG A 432 -0.11 -25.69 -15.44
C ARG A 432 -1.55 -25.21 -15.62
N MET A 433 -1.76 -23.90 -15.46
CA MET A 433 -3.06 -23.25 -15.68
C MET A 433 -3.39 -22.98 -17.15
N LYS A 434 -2.49 -23.32 -18.08
CA LYS A 434 -2.63 -23.08 -19.53
C LYS A 434 -2.87 -21.62 -19.88
N ILE A 435 -2.21 -20.72 -19.15
CA ILE A 435 -2.25 -19.28 -19.40
C ILE A 435 -1.02 -18.94 -20.24
N ASP A 436 -1.25 -18.42 -21.44
CA ASP A 436 -0.17 -17.98 -22.33
C ASP A 436 0.34 -16.61 -21.89
N ALA A 437 1.53 -16.62 -21.29
CA ALA A 437 2.17 -15.43 -20.76
C ALA A 437 3.68 -15.65 -20.61
N THR A 438 4.43 -14.55 -20.59
CA THR A 438 5.85 -14.55 -20.26
C THR A 438 6.07 -13.84 -18.92
N VAL A 439 7.13 -14.22 -18.22
CA VAL A 439 7.51 -13.62 -16.93
C VAL A 439 8.89 -12.98 -17.07
N GLU A 440 9.04 -11.79 -16.52
CA GLU A 440 10.33 -11.10 -16.39
C GLU A 440 10.47 -10.52 -14.97
N HIS A 441 11.69 -10.21 -14.55
CA HIS A 441 11.90 -9.50 -13.29
C HIS A 441 11.42 -8.06 -13.44
N ALA A 442 10.68 -7.57 -12.44
CA ALA A 442 10.38 -6.15 -12.32
C ALA A 442 11.61 -5.40 -11.77
N GLU A 443 11.46 -4.08 -11.57
CA GLU A 443 12.57 -3.20 -11.18
C GLU A 443 13.19 -3.53 -9.80
N LEU A 444 12.40 -4.14 -8.90
CA LEU A 444 12.85 -4.60 -7.59
C LEU A 444 12.95 -6.13 -7.57
N LEU A 445 14.08 -6.66 -7.11
CA LEU A 445 14.27 -8.12 -6.98
C LEU A 445 13.19 -8.75 -6.09
N GLY A 446 12.67 -9.90 -6.53
CA GLY A 446 11.54 -10.59 -5.90
C GLY A 446 10.17 -10.05 -6.31
N MET A 447 10.14 -9.08 -7.24
CA MET A 447 8.95 -8.65 -7.94
C MET A 447 9.06 -9.02 -9.42
N TYR A 448 7.93 -9.35 -10.03
CA TYR A 448 7.86 -9.90 -11.38
C TYR A 448 6.82 -9.16 -12.20
N HIS A 449 7.05 -9.14 -13.50
CA HIS A 449 6.13 -8.65 -14.51
C HIS A 449 5.65 -9.83 -15.34
N VAL A 450 4.34 -10.10 -15.30
CA VAL A 450 3.69 -11.12 -16.14
C VAL A 450 3.05 -10.44 -17.33
N LYS A 451 3.60 -10.68 -18.52
CA LYS A 451 3.09 -10.20 -19.81
C LYS A 451 2.19 -11.24 -20.43
N TYR A 452 0.88 -11.01 -20.41
CA TYR A 452 -0.11 -11.92 -20.97
C TYR A 452 -0.16 -11.81 -22.50
N ALA A 453 -0.20 -12.95 -23.18
CA ALA A 453 -0.25 -13.00 -24.64
C ALA A 453 -1.60 -12.48 -25.16
N ILE A 454 -1.55 -11.83 -26.32
CA ILE A 454 -2.73 -11.41 -27.08
C ILE A 454 -3.03 -12.50 -28.11
N HIS A 455 -4.24 -13.06 -28.07
CA HIS A 455 -4.69 -14.07 -29.02
C HIS A 455 -5.55 -13.44 -30.12
N GLY A 456 -5.22 -13.75 -31.37
CA GLY A 456 -5.90 -13.17 -32.53
C GLY A 456 -5.47 -11.72 -32.78
N ASP A 457 -6.40 -10.94 -33.30
CA ASP A 457 -6.23 -9.50 -33.53
C ASP A 457 -7.58 -8.82 -33.19
N PRO A 458 -8.03 -8.85 -31.92
CA PRO A 458 -9.35 -8.33 -31.58
C PRO A 458 -9.38 -6.81 -31.65
N LYS A 459 -10.52 -6.29 -32.07
CA LYS A 459 -10.67 -4.85 -32.19
C LYS A 459 -10.93 -4.21 -30.83
N VAL A 460 -10.17 -3.16 -30.50
CA VAL A 460 -10.41 -2.31 -29.31
C VAL A 460 -11.16 -1.04 -29.73
N SER A 461 -12.32 -0.78 -29.14
CA SER A 461 -13.03 0.49 -29.31
C SER A 461 -12.68 1.45 -28.17
N ILE A 462 -11.99 2.54 -28.52
CA ILE A 462 -11.60 3.59 -27.59
C ILE A 462 -12.71 4.64 -27.52
N ILE A 463 -13.36 4.75 -26.37
CA ILE A 463 -14.55 5.56 -26.11
C ILE A 463 -14.11 6.87 -25.44
N ILE A 464 -14.25 8.00 -26.15
CA ILE A 464 -13.75 9.30 -25.69
C ILE A 464 -14.87 10.35 -25.71
N PRO A 465 -15.51 10.64 -24.56
CA PRO A 465 -16.35 11.83 -24.40
C PRO A 465 -15.54 13.10 -24.60
N ASN A 466 -16.02 14.03 -25.43
CA ASN A 466 -15.34 15.31 -25.65
C ASN A 466 -16.31 16.50 -25.74
N LYS A 467 -15.95 17.57 -25.01
CA LYS A 467 -16.55 18.90 -25.13
C LYS A 467 -15.42 19.92 -25.28
N ASP A 468 -15.35 20.59 -26.43
CA ASP A 468 -14.28 21.52 -26.77
C ASP A 468 -12.85 20.95 -26.61
N HIS A 469 -11.93 21.65 -25.94
CA HIS A 469 -10.60 21.16 -25.56
C HIS A 469 -9.79 20.45 -26.65
N VAL A 470 -9.78 21.01 -27.87
CA VAL A 470 -9.09 20.44 -29.04
C VAL A 470 -7.62 20.13 -28.77
N ALA A 471 -6.89 20.97 -28.01
CA ALA A 471 -5.48 20.74 -27.72
C ALA A 471 -5.24 19.48 -26.85
N ASP A 472 -6.12 19.23 -25.88
CA ASP A 472 -6.03 18.06 -25.01
C ASP A 472 -6.43 16.80 -25.79
N LEU A 473 -7.55 16.85 -26.52
CA LEU A 473 -7.99 15.76 -27.39
C LEU A 473 -6.93 15.41 -28.44
N ASP A 474 -6.33 16.40 -29.09
CA ASP A 474 -5.31 16.17 -30.12
C ASP A 474 -4.05 15.50 -29.57
N LYS A 475 -3.65 15.85 -28.36
CA LYS A 475 -2.55 15.19 -27.65
C LYS A 475 -2.90 13.72 -27.36
N CYS A 476 -4.09 13.45 -26.85
CA CYS A 476 -4.60 12.09 -26.61
C CYS A 476 -4.58 11.25 -27.90
N ILE A 477 -5.24 11.74 -28.96
CA ILE A 477 -5.33 11.05 -30.25
C ILE A 477 -3.95 10.83 -30.87
N ARG A 478 -3.06 11.83 -30.83
CA ARG A 478 -1.69 11.65 -31.35
C ARG A 478 -0.93 10.57 -30.60
N SER A 479 -1.04 10.49 -29.27
CA SER A 479 -0.36 9.44 -28.50
C SER A 479 -0.84 8.03 -28.92
N LEU A 480 -2.15 7.87 -29.19
CA LEU A 480 -2.73 6.60 -29.69
C LEU A 480 -2.24 6.19 -31.08
N TYR A 481 -1.87 7.13 -31.96
CA TYR A 481 -1.35 6.80 -33.28
C TYR A 481 0.19 6.73 -33.34
N GLN A 482 0.88 7.55 -32.53
CA GLN A 482 2.33 7.76 -32.62
C GLN A 482 3.13 6.91 -31.62
N VAL A 483 2.55 6.57 -30.47
CA VAL A 483 3.22 5.82 -29.40
C VAL A 483 2.77 4.36 -29.40
N ASN A 484 1.46 4.13 -29.41
CA ASN A 484 0.85 2.80 -29.32
C ASN A 484 1.34 1.80 -30.37
N SER A 485 1.79 0.62 -29.94
CA SER A 485 2.19 -0.51 -30.79
C SER A 485 0.98 -1.23 -31.39
N TYR A 486 -0.11 -1.39 -30.64
CA TYR A 486 -1.29 -2.14 -31.08
C TYR A 486 -2.11 -1.39 -32.14
N LYS A 487 -2.42 -2.03 -33.27
CA LYS A 487 -2.99 -1.33 -34.45
C LYS A 487 -4.47 -1.57 -34.70
N ASN A 488 -5.04 -2.67 -34.20
CA ASN A 488 -6.46 -2.95 -34.44
C ASN A 488 -7.36 -2.26 -33.40
N PHE A 489 -7.48 -0.94 -33.54
CA PHE A 489 -8.38 -0.14 -32.72
C PHE A 489 -9.23 0.80 -33.57
N GLU A 490 -10.35 1.24 -33.01
CA GLU A 490 -11.09 2.40 -33.49
C GLU A 490 -11.27 3.41 -32.37
N ILE A 491 -11.57 4.64 -32.74
CA ILE A 491 -11.84 5.72 -31.80
C ILE A 491 -13.26 6.20 -32.01
N VAL A 492 -14.08 6.09 -30.97
CA VAL A 492 -15.44 6.63 -30.92
C VAL A 492 -15.43 7.87 -30.04
N ILE A 493 -15.38 9.04 -30.68
CA ILE A 493 -15.49 10.33 -30.00
C ILE A 493 -16.97 10.65 -29.82
N ILE A 494 -17.38 10.87 -28.58
CA ILE A 494 -18.74 11.31 -28.27
C ILE A 494 -18.71 12.82 -28.07
N GLU A 495 -19.13 13.53 -29.11
CA GLU A 495 -19.35 14.96 -29.05
C GLU A 495 -20.53 15.23 -28.11
N ASN A 496 -20.31 16.08 -27.11
CA ASN A 496 -21.34 16.44 -26.14
C ASN A 496 -21.34 17.96 -25.90
N ASN A 497 -22.14 18.67 -26.70
CA ASN A 497 -22.49 20.08 -26.48
C ASN A 497 -21.30 21.05 -26.49
N SER A 498 -20.35 20.85 -27.42
CA SER A 498 -19.24 21.77 -27.72
C SER A 498 -19.75 23.06 -28.34
N GLU A 499 -19.15 24.19 -27.96
CA GLU A 499 -19.59 25.51 -28.42
C GLU A 499 -18.63 26.13 -29.44
N LYS A 500 -17.37 25.67 -29.47
CA LYS A 500 -16.33 26.29 -30.30
C LYS A 500 -16.32 25.70 -31.70
N LYS A 501 -16.29 26.57 -32.71
CA LYS A 501 -16.21 26.17 -34.14
C LYS A 501 -14.98 25.32 -34.46
N GLU A 502 -13.87 25.61 -33.79
CA GLU A 502 -12.60 24.89 -33.90
C GLU A 502 -12.75 23.40 -33.54
N THR A 503 -13.60 23.06 -32.57
CA THR A 503 -13.90 21.67 -32.17
C THR A 503 -14.49 20.87 -33.33
N PHE A 504 -15.52 21.41 -33.99
CA PHE A 504 -16.15 20.74 -35.13
C PHE A 504 -15.27 20.71 -36.38
N GLN A 505 -14.41 21.71 -36.58
CA GLN A 505 -13.39 21.69 -37.63
C GLN A 505 -12.36 20.58 -37.39
N TYR A 506 -11.95 20.41 -36.13
CA TYR A 506 -11.02 19.36 -35.73
C TYR A 506 -11.61 17.96 -35.95
N TYR A 507 -12.87 17.71 -35.59
CA TYR A 507 -13.53 16.44 -35.90
C TYR A 507 -13.57 16.12 -37.39
N LYS A 508 -13.85 17.13 -38.23
CA LYS A 508 -13.82 16.96 -39.70
C LYS A 508 -12.40 16.65 -40.20
N LYS A 509 -11.37 17.23 -39.58
CA LYS A 509 -9.96 16.92 -39.88
C LYS A 509 -9.65 15.47 -39.50
N LEU A 510 -10.00 15.04 -38.29
CA LEU A 510 -9.75 13.68 -37.81
C LEU A 510 -10.38 12.61 -38.72
N LYS A 511 -11.68 12.76 -39.05
CA LYS A 511 -12.37 11.84 -39.96
C LYS A 511 -11.76 11.75 -41.36
N LYS A 512 -11.07 12.80 -41.82
CA LYS A 512 -10.35 12.79 -43.10
C LYS A 512 -8.96 12.17 -43.00
N GLN A 513 -8.32 12.26 -41.84
CA GLN A 513 -6.97 11.75 -41.61
C GLN A 513 -6.98 10.27 -41.23
N HIS A 514 -8.03 9.80 -40.57
CA HIS A 514 -8.11 8.47 -40.00
C HIS A 514 -9.48 7.84 -40.27
N GLU A 515 -9.49 6.71 -40.97
CA GLU A 515 -10.72 5.98 -41.32
C GLU A 515 -11.36 5.28 -40.11
N ASN A 516 -10.55 4.96 -39.10
CA ASN A 516 -10.99 4.31 -37.86
C ASN A 516 -11.48 5.30 -36.78
N VAL A 517 -11.76 6.57 -37.13
CA VAL A 517 -12.32 7.57 -36.21
C VAL A 517 -13.79 7.83 -36.52
N LYS A 518 -14.64 7.58 -35.53
CA LYS A 518 -16.06 7.91 -35.52
C LYS A 518 -16.29 9.08 -34.57
N VAL A 519 -17.18 9.99 -34.98
CA VAL A 519 -17.69 11.06 -34.10
C VAL A 519 -19.19 10.96 -34.10
N VAL A 520 -19.75 10.71 -32.92
CA VAL A 520 -21.19 10.58 -32.66
C VAL A 520 -21.64 11.73 -31.76
N ILE A 521 -22.87 12.19 -31.94
CA ILE A 521 -23.37 13.42 -31.31
C ILE A 521 -24.36 13.06 -30.22
N TRP A 522 -24.12 13.56 -29.01
CA TRP A 522 -25.02 13.51 -27.88
C TRP A 522 -25.78 14.83 -27.75
N GLU A 523 -27.09 14.79 -27.96
CA GLU A 523 -27.94 15.99 -28.01
C GLU A 523 -28.72 16.24 -26.70
N LYS A 524 -28.44 15.47 -25.64
CA LYS A 524 -29.11 15.64 -24.33
C LYS A 524 -28.21 16.38 -23.35
N GLU A 525 -28.71 16.60 -22.14
CA GLU A 525 -27.92 17.15 -21.04
C GLU A 525 -26.71 16.28 -20.70
N PHE A 526 -25.66 16.90 -20.14
CA PHE A 526 -24.44 16.20 -19.76
C PHE A 526 -24.74 15.10 -18.75
N ASN A 527 -24.34 13.86 -19.07
CA ASN A 527 -24.29 12.75 -18.13
C ASN A 527 -23.17 11.80 -18.58
N TYR A 528 -22.08 11.73 -17.83
CA TYR A 528 -20.88 10.98 -18.20
C TYR A 528 -21.19 9.50 -18.45
N SER A 529 -21.98 8.88 -17.57
CA SER A 529 -22.41 7.49 -17.70
C SER A 529 -23.23 7.28 -18.96
N ALA A 530 -24.24 8.12 -19.20
CA ALA A 530 -25.12 7.99 -20.36
C ALA A 530 -24.40 8.26 -21.69
N ILE A 531 -23.46 9.21 -21.70
CA ILE A 531 -22.62 9.55 -22.86
C ILE A 531 -21.71 8.37 -23.23
N ASN A 532 -21.07 7.75 -22.24
CA ASN A 532 -20.25 6.55 -22.48
C ASN A 532 -21.11 5.37 -22.96
N ASN A 533 -22.25 5.11 -22.30
CA ASN A 533 -23.21 4.09 -22.74
C ASN A 533 -23.69 4.33 -24.19
N PHE A 534 -23.92 5.58 -24.56
CA PHE A 534 -24.28 5.96 -25.93
C PHE A 534 -23.14 5.72 -26.91
N GLY A 535 -21.90 6.07 -26.54
CA GLY A 535 -20.69 5.79 -27.34
C GLY A 535 -20.50 4.31 -27.63
N VAL A 536 -20.69 3.46 -26.62
CA VAL A 536 -20.57 1.98 -26.75
C VAL A 536 -21.52 1.41 -27.81
N LYS A 537 -22.70 2.00 -28.03
CA LYS A 537 -23.63 1.55 -29.09
C LYS A 537 -23.05 1.70 -30.51
N SER A 538 -22.05 2.55 -30.68
CA SER A 538 -21.37 2.78 -31.96
C SER A 538 -20.01 2.07 -32.04
N ALA A 539 -19.63 1.36 -30.98
CA ALA A 539 -18.41 0.56 -30.88
C ALA A 539 -18.60 -0.81 -31.55
N GLU A 540 -17.63 -1.21 -32.34
CA GLU A 540 -17.55 -2.50 -33.04
C GLU A 540 -16.54 -3.45 -32.41
N GLY A 541 -15.70 -2.96 -31.50
CA GLY A 541 -14.67 -3.74 -30.82
C GLY A 541 -15.24 -4.71 -29.79
N GLU A 542 -14.51 -5.81 -29.61
CA GLU A 542 -14.78 -6.81 -28.58
C GLU A 542 -14.38 -6.29 -27.20
N TYR A 543 -13.40 -5.37 -27.17
CA TYR A 543 -12.91 -4.71 -25.98
C TYR A 543 -13.19 -3.21 -26.06
N LEU A 544 -13.61 -2.65 -24.93
CA LEU A 544 -13.87 -1.22 -24.77
C LEU A 544 -12.76 -0.62 -23.92
N LEU A 545 -12.15 0.47 -24.38
CA LEU A 545 -11.29 1.32 -23.57
C LEU A 545 -12.01 2.64 -23.31
N PHE A 546 -12.49 2.85 -22.09
CA PHE A 546 -12.96 4.17 -21.64
C PHE A 546 -11.75 5.06 -21.38
N LEU A 547 -11.73 6.22 -22.01
CA LEU A 547 -10.57 7.10 -22.00
C LEU A 547 -11.00 8.57 -21.94
N ASN A 548 -10.48 9.31 -20.97
CA ASN A 548 -10.69 10.76 -20.92
C ASN A 548 -9.91 11.46 -22.04
N ASN A 549 -10.45 12.57 -22.55
CA ASN A 549 -9.86 13.33 -23.66
C ASN A 549 -8.54 14.03 -23.30
N ASP A 550 -8.22 14.19 -22.02
CA ASP A 550 -7.02 14.84 -21.48
C ASP A 550 -6.00 13.83 -20.95
N THR A 551 -5.89 12.69 -21.63
CA THR A 551 -4.90 11.63 -21.38
C THR A 551 -3.80 11.62 -22.44
N GLU A 552 -2.64 11.04 -22.11
CA GLU A 552 -1.52 10.84 -23.04
C GLU A 552 -0.82 9.52 -22.71
N MET A 553 -0.77 8.62 -23.68
CA MET A 553 -0.11 7.31 -23.54
C MET A 553 1.41 7.49 -23.46
N MET A 554 2.05 6.86 -22.47
CA MET A 554 3.50 7.05 -22.22
C MET A 554 4.36 5.90 -22.72
N THR A 555 3.89 4.66 -22.61
CA THR A 555 4.62 3.46 -23.07
C THR A 555 3.98 2.92 -24.34
N GLU A 556 4.79 2.38 -25.25
CA GLU A 556 4.31 1.88 -26.55
C GLU A 556 3.35 0.69 -26.41
N ASP A 557 3.56 -0.13 -25.38
CA ASP A 557 2.84 -1.36 -25.07
C ASP A 557 1.65 -1.16 -24.13
N ALA A 558 1.34 0.06 -23.65
CA ALA A 558 0.30 0.25 -22.63
C ALA A 558 -1.08 -0.32 -23.01
N LEU A 559 -1.44 -0.25 -24.30
CA LEU A 559 -2.70 -0.83 -24.78
C LEU A 559 -2.63 -2.37 -24.85
N GLU A 560 -1.48 -2.93 -25.22
CA GLU A 560 -1.23 -4.37 -25.28
C GLU A 560 -1.24 -4.98 -23.87
N GLU A 561 -0.58 -4.31 -22.92
CA GLU A 561 -0.56 -4.63 -21.49
C GLU A 561 -1.98 -4.74 -20.91
N MET A 562 -2.83 -3.77 -21.22
CA MET A 562 -4.23 -3.79 -20.79
C MET A 562 -5.02 -4.88 -21.51
N LEU A 563 -4.83 -5.05 -22.82
CA LEU A 563 -5.57 -6.01 -23.63
C LEU A 563 -5.26 -7.46 -23.26
N GLY A 564 -3.99 -7.85 -23.20
CA GLY A 564 -3.57 -9.19 -22.81
C GLY A 564 -4.08 -9.55 -21.40
N CYS A 565 -4.05 -8.59 -20.47
CA CYS A 565 -4.64 -8.77 -19.15
C CYS A 565 -6.17 -8.93 -19.20
N CYS A 566 -6.86 -8.08 -19.98
CA CYS A 566 -8.33 -8.07 -20.07
C CYS A 566 -8.89 -9.30 -20.82
N MET A 567 -8.09 -9.96 -21.66
CA MET A 567 -8.46 -11.19 -22.36
C MET A 567 -8.76 -12.36 -21.42
N ARG A 568 -8.09 -12.40 -20.26
CA ARG A 568 -8.30 -13.45 -19.26
C ARG A 568 -9.76 -13.54 -18.86
N GLU A 569 -10.30 -14.76 -18.81
CA GLU A 569 -11.73 -14.99 -18.59
C GLU A 569 -12.21 -14.44 -17.24
N GLU A 570 -11.38 -14.59 -16.20
CA GLU A 570 -11.67 -14.15 -14.84
C GLU A 570 -11.57 -12.62 -14.66
N VAL A 571 -10.98 -11.88 -15.61
CA VAL A 571 -10.81 -10.42 -15.53
C VAL A 571 -12.02 -9.70 -16.11
N GLY A 572 -12.56 -8.76 -15.32
CA GLY A 572 -13.69 -7.92 -15.71
C GLY A 572 -13.28 -6.54 -16.21
N ALA A 573 -12.31 -5.90 -15.55
CA ALA A 573 -11.77 -4.62 -15.96
C ALA A 573 -10.29 -4.47 -15.62
N VAL A 574 -9.58 -3.68 -16.42
CA VAL A 574 -8.17 -3.34 -16.25
C VAL A 574 -8.01 -1.83 -16.22
N GLY A 575 -7.41 -1.29 -15.17
CA GLY A 575 -7.07 0.13 -15.04
C GLY A 575 -5.59 0.38 -15.24
N ALA A 576 -5.26 1.44 -15.98
CA ALA A 576 -3.88 1.87 -16.20
C ALA A 576 -3.30 2.60 -14.99
N LYS A 577 -1.98 2.72 -14.91
CA LYS A 577 -1.31 3.67 -14.01
C LYS A 577 -1.41 5.07 -14.57
N LEU A 578 -2.09 5.95 -13.84
CA LEU A 578 -2.24 7.35 -14.22
C LEU A 578 -1.29 8.22 -13.41
N LEU A 579 -0.55 9.06 -14.12
CA LEU A 579 0.36 10.05 -13.58
C LEU A 579 -0.19 11.45 -13.82
N TYR A 580 -0.01 12.32 -12.84
CA TYR A 580 -0.14 13.76 -13.00
C TYR A 580 0.94 14.31 -13.94
N ALA A 581 0.74 15.55 -14.39
CA ALA A 581 1.71 16.26 -15.24
C ALA A 581 3.11 16.42 -14.61
N ASP A 582 3.23 16.29 -13.29
CA ASP A 582 4.47 16.37 -12.52
C ASP A 582 5.10 15.01 -12.21
N ASP A 583 4.67 13.95 -12.90
CA ASP A 583 5.12 12.56 -12.70
C ASP A 583 4.83 12.01 -11.29
N THR A 584 3.85 12.56 -10.58
CA THR A 584 3.31 11.95 -9.37
C THR A 584 2.12 11.04 -9.68
N VAL A 585 1.94 9.98 -8.89
CA VAL A 585 0.86 9.01 -9.09
C VAL A 585 -0.50 9.65 -8.79
N GLN A 586 -1.42 9.55 -9.75
CA GLN A 586 -2.83 9.91 -9.60
C GLN A 586 -3.70 8.66 -9.38
N HIS A 587 -3.44 7.58 -10.11
CA HIS A 587 -4.18 6.34 -9.97
C HIS A 587 -3.23 5.14 -9.96
N ALA A 588 -3.33 4.34 -8.90
CA ALA A 588 -2.71 3.03 -8.76
C ALA A 588 -3.63 2.12 -7.93
N GLY A 589 -4.89 2.03 -8.35
CA GLY A 589 -5.96 1.31 -7.66
C GLY A 589 -6.89 2.19 -6.82
N ILE A 590 -8.14 1.72 -6.65
CA ILE A 590 -9.17 2.30 -5.77
C ILE A 590 -9.65 1.23 -4.80
N VAL A 591 -9.83 1.62 -3.54
CA VAL A 591 -10.46 0.81 -2.49
C VAL A 591 -11.71 1.49 -1.96
N ILE A 592 -12.66 0.69 -1.46
CA ILE A 592 -13.95 1.10 -0.92
C ILE A 592 -13.82 1.48 0.57
N GLY A 593 -14.68 2.40 1.02
CA GLY A 593 -14.84 2.76 2.42
C GLY A 593 -14.27 4.12 2.81
N PHE A 594 -13.32 4.68 2.05
CA PHE A 594 -12.83 6.04 2.30
C PHE A 594 -13.99 7.03 2.20
N ASP A 595 -14.18 7.79 3.29
CA ASP A 595 -15.30 8.72 3.43
C ASP A 595 -16.67 8.05 3.14
N ASN A 596 -16.87 6.78 3.56
CA ASN A 596 -18.06 5.98 3.25
C ASN A 596 -18.39 5.91 1.74
N TYR A 597 -17.35 5.90 0.90
CA TYR A 597 -17.44 5.76 -0.55
C TYR A 597 -16.24 4.94 -1.05
N ALA A 598 -15.23 5.59 -1.61
CA ALA A 598 -14.07 4.98 -2.21
C ALA A 598 -12.94 6.01 -2.35
N GLY A 599 -11.70 5.54 -2.41
CA GLY A 599 -10.53 6.40 -2.50
C GLY A 599 -9.42 5.75 -3.33
N HIS A 600 -8.74 6.58 -4.11
CA HIS A 600 -7.49 6.19 -4.77
C HIS A 600 -6.41 5.96 -3.73
N VAL A 601 -5.67 4.86 -3.87
CA VAL A 601 -4.52 4.56 -3.01
C VAL A 601 -3.21 4.88 -3.72
N ASN A 602 -2.12 4.99 -2.97
CA ASN A 602 -0.78 5.33 -3.48
C ASN A 602 -0.70 6.68 -4.23
N MET A 603 -1.64 7.61 -4.01
CA MET A 603 -1.61 8.93 -4.66
C MET A 603 -0.42 9.78 -4.19
N LYS A 604 0.02 10.69 -5.06
CA LYS A 604 1.01 11.76 -4.81
C LYS A 604 2.43 11.28 -4.47
N ILE A 605 2.68 9.98 -4.51
CA ILE A 605 4.05 9.46 -4.52
C ILE A 605 4.66 9.69 -5.90
N GLY A 606 5.99 9.77 -6.01
CA GLY A 606 6.64 9.86 -7.33
C GLY A 606 6.40 8.60 -8.17
N LYS A 607 6.42 8.72 -9.51
CA LYS A 607 6.14 7.60 -10.43
C LYS A 607 6.97 6.34 -10.19
N ASP A 608 8.21 6.50 -9.72
CA ASP A 608 9.15 5.39 -9.47
C ASP A 608 9.04 4.84 -8.04
N GLU A 609 8.19 5.42 -7.19
CA GLU A 609 7.99 4.94 -5.82
C GLU A 609 7.12 3.69 -5.81
N PHE A 610 7.50 2.75 -4.94
CA PHE A 610 6.88 1.42 -4.85
C PHE A 610 5.51 1.42 -4.18
N GLY A 611 5.18 2.44 -3.39
CA GLY A 611 3.97 2.43 -2.56
C GLY A 611 3.98 1.32 -1.52
N TYR A 612 2.82 1.03 -0.92
CA TYR A 612 2.69 -0.04 0.06
C TYR A 612 2.83 -1.42 -0.62
N MET A 613 3.67 -2.30 -0.07
CA MET A 613 4.00 -3.63 -0.62
C MET A 613 4.48 -3.65 -2.09
N GLY A 614 4.92 -2.53 -2.65
CA GLY A 614 5.28 -2.48 -4.08
C GLY A 614 4.11 -2.30 -5.04
N ARG A 615 2.87 -2.22 -4.53
CA ARG A 615 1.63 -2.26 -5.31
C ARG A 615 1.44 -1.08 -6.28
N ALA A 616 2.26 -0.03 -6.20
CA ALA A 616 2.25 1.05 -7.19
C ALA A 616 3.10 0.75 -8.45
N ARG A 617 3.87 -0.35 -8.45
CA ARG A 617 4.84 -0.72 -9.49
C ARG A 617 4.71 -2.17 -9.99
N ILE A 618 3.73 -2.91 -9.50
CA ILE A 618 3.41 -4.27 -9.92
C ILE A 618 1.90 -4.45 -10.08
N ASN A 619 1.51 -5.43 -10.90
CA ASN A 619 0.10 -5.73 -11.11
C ASN A 619 -0.51 -6.29 -9.83
N CYS A 620 -1.74 -5.87 -9.52
CA CYS A 620 -2.50 -6.41 -8.41
C CYS A 620 -3.99 -6.18 -8.57
N ASN A 621 -4.78 -6.94 -7.82
CA ASN A 621 -6.22 -6.74 -7.77
C ASN A 621 -6.61 -5.63 -6.77
N TYR A 622 -7.63 -4.86 -7.15
CA TYR A 622 -8.28 -3.83 -6.33
C TYR A 622 -9.80 -3.98 -6.46
N SER A 623 -10.57 -3.23 -5.67
CA SER A 623 -12.03 -3.27 -5.79
C SER A 623 -12.55 -2.43 -6.94
N ALA A 624 -11.81 -1.38 -7.31
CA ALA A 624 -12.14 -0.55 -8.46
C ALA A 624 -10.90 0.04 -9.14
N VAL A 625 -11.10 0.48 -10.38
CA VAL A 625 -10.19 1.31 -11.16
C VAL A 625 -10.98 2.45 -11.80
N THR A 626 -10.31 3.53 -12.20
CA THR A 626 -11.01 4.70 -12.74
C THR A 626 -11.26 4.61 -14.24
N ALA A 627 -12.43 5.08 -14.69
CA ALA A 627 -12.78 5.17 -16.11
C ALA A 627 -11.99 6.24 -16.89
N ALA A 628 -11.09 6.99 -16.25
CA ALA A 628 -10.17 7.88 -16.96
C ALA A 628 -9.25 7.11 -17.93
N CYS A 629 -8.91 5.85 -17.62
CA CYS A 629 -8.32 4.88 -18.55
C CYS A 629 -8.62 3.46 -18.05
N MET A 630 -9.73 2.87 -18.52
CA MET A 630 -10.21 1.55 -18.10
C MET A 630 -10.61 0.71 -19.30
N MET A 631 -10.02 -0.49 -19.40
CA MET A 631 -10.39 -1.48 -20.40
C MET A 631 -11.33 -2.54 -19.82
N THR A 632 -12.35 -2.94 -20.58
CA THR A 632 -13.28 -4.01 -20.21
C THR A 632 -13.79 -4.74 -21.46
N LYS A 633 -14.32 -5.96 -21.31
CA LYS A 633 -14.95 -6.68 -22.41
C LYS A 633 -16.33 -6.08 -22.71
N LYS A 634 -16.69 -5.95 -23.99
CA LYS A 634 -17.96 -5.35 -24.40
C LYS A 634 -19.17 -6.18 -23.94
N ASP A 635 -19.08 -7.51 -24.08
CA ASP A 635 -20.14 -8.44 -23.66
C ASP A 635 -20.44 -8.32 -22.17
N LEU A 636 -19.40 -8.21 -21.35
CA LEU A 636 -19.49 -8.06 -19.90
C LEU A 636 -20.03 -6.69 -19.51
N PHE A 637 -19.62 -5.63 -20.20
CA PHE A 637 -20.18 -4.29 -20.03
C PHE A 637 -21.68 -4.28 -20.30
N GLU A 638 -22.13 -4.92 -21.39
CA GLU A 638 -23.54 -5.07 -21.74
C GLU A 638 -24.29 -5.95 -20.73
N GLN A 639 -23.67 -7.05 -20.27
CA GLN A 639 -24.25 -7.98 -19.30
C GLN A 639 -24.61 -7.30 -17.97
N VAL A 640 -23.76 -6.40 -17.46
CA VAL A 640 -24.02 -5.66 -16.20
C VAL A 640 -24.81 -4.36 -16.40
N GLY A 641 -25.29 -4.10 -17.62
CA GLY A 641 -26.10 -2.92 -17.95
C GLY A 641 -25.29 -1.61 -18.10
N GLY A 642 -23.99 -1.70 -18.37
CA GLY A 642 -23.10 -0.56 -18.59
C GLY A 642 -22.90 0.33 -17.35
N PHE A 643 -22.61 1.61 -17.56
CA PHE A 643 -22.55 2.58 -16.46
C PHE A 643 -23.97 2.94 -15.99
N ASP A 644 -24.17 3.02 -14.67
CA ASP A 644 -25.47 3.41 -14.11
C ASP A 644 -25.68 4.92 -14.27
N GLU A 645 -26.65 5.31 -15.11
CA GLU A 645 -26.91 6.69 -15.48
C GLU A 645 -27.41 7.57 -14.32
N GLN A 646 -27.71 6.98 -13.14
CA GLN A 646 -27.99 7.74 -11.92
C GLN A 646 -26.74 8.43 -11.35
N PHE A 647 -25.56 7.95 -11.71
CA PHE A 647 -24.24 8.50 -11.40
C PHE A 647 -23.79 9.37 -12.57
N VAL A 648 -24.16 10.64 -12.53
CA VAL A 648 -24.00 11.57 -13.66
C VAL A 648 -22.54 11.94 -13.89
N ILE A 649 -21.74 12.07 -12.82
CA ILE A 649 -20.34 12.54 -12.90
C ILE A 649 -19.37 11.69 -12.08
N ALA A 650 -19.70 11.36 -10.83
CA ALA A 650 -18.86 10.59 -9.93
C ALA A 650 -19.46 9.20 -9.71
N CYS A 651 -18.79 8.33 -8.95
CA CYS A 651 -19.26 6.99 -8.56
C CYS A 651 -19.47 5.97 -9.69
N ASN A 652 -19.50 6.38 -10.96
CA ASN A 652 -19.85 5.52 -12.10
C ASN A 652 -18.82 4.41 -12.36
N ASP A 653 -17.54 4.72 -12.27
CA ASP A 653 -16.44 3.77 -12.46
C ASP A 653 -16.35 2.76 -11.31
N VAL A 654 -16.48 3.24 -10.08
CA VAL A 654 -16.54 2.40 -8.88
C VAL A 654 -17.78 1.50 -8.90
N ASP A 655 -18.97 2.03 -9.20
CA ASP A 655 -20.19 1.24 -9.37
C ASP A 655 -20.03 0.15 -10.43
N TYR A 656 -19.46 0.49 -11.58
CA TYR A 656 -19.21 -0.47 -12.64
C TYR A 656 -18.28 -1.60 -12.18
N CYS A 657 -17.16 -1.27 -11.54
CA CYS A 657 -16.25 -2.26 -10.99
C CYS A 657 -16.92 -3.16 -9.95
N LEU A 658 -17.79 -2.63 -9.10
CA LEU A 658 -18.52 -3.42 -8.11
C LEU A 658 -19.55 -4.37 -8.74
N LYS A 659 -20.27 -3.95 -9.81
CA LYS A 659 -21.15 -4.86 -10.56
C LYS A 659 -20.38 -6.03 -11.19
N LEU A 660 -19.18 -5.77 -11.70
CA LEU A 660 -18.31 -6.82 -12.22
C LEU A 660 -17.87 -7.80 -11.12
N ARG A 661 -17.56 -7.28 -9.93
CA ARG A 661 -17.19 -8.10 -8.76
C ARG A 661 -18.34 -8.96 -8.25
N GLU A 662 -19.59 -8.50 -8.35
CA GLU A 662 -20.77 -9.36 -8.06
C GLU A 662 -20.85 -10.58 -9.00
N LEU A 663 -20.23 -10.52 -10.18
CA LEU A 663 -20.07 -11.65 -11.10
C LEU A 663 -18.77 -12.45 -10.85
N ASN A 664 -18.12 -12.26 -9.71
CA ASN A 664 -16.81 -12.83 -9.36
C ASN A 664 -15.68 -12.49 -10.35
N LYS A 665 -15.78 -11.33 -11.03
CA LYS A 665 -14.72 -10.87 -11.94
C LYS A 665 -13.68 -10.05 -11.19
N LEU A 666 -12.43 -10.24 -11.59
CA LEU A 666 -11.28 -9.50 -11.07
C LEU A 666 -11.21 -8.10 -11.69
N ILE A 667 -10.87 -7.12 -10.86
CA ILE A 667 -10.48 -5.79 -11.31
C ILE A 667 -8.98 -5.68 -11.12
N VAL A 668 -8.25 -5.45 -12.21
CA VAL A 668 -6.79 -5.48 -12.23
C VAL A 668 -6.26 -4.06 -12.41
N PHE A 669 -5.38 -3.64 -11.52
CA PHE A 669 -4.51 -2.50 -11.77
C PHE A 669 -3.29 -3.00 -12.54
N ASN A 670 -3.08 -2.50 -13.77
CA ASN A 670 -1.88 -2.77 -14.55
C ASN A 670 -0.87 -1.63 -14.32
N ALA A 671 0.25 -1.95 -13.67
CA ALA A 671 1.27 -0.97 -13.29
C ALA A 671 2.23 -0.60 -14.44
N PHE A 672 2.21 -1.37 -15.54
CA PHE A 672 3.08 -1.23 -16.71
C PHE A 672 2.41 -0.48 -17.85
N ALA A 673 1.07 -0.40 -17.84
CA ALA A 673 0.31 0.52 -18.70
C ALA A 673 0.35 1.95 -18.12
N GLU A 674 1.37 2.74 -18.48
CA GLU A 674 1.55 4.10 -17.96
C GLU A 674 0.97 5.18 -18.87
N TRP A 675 0.20 6.10 -18.27
CA TRP A 675 -0.44 7.23 -18.95
C TRP A 675 -0.30 8.50 -18.12
N HIS A 676 -0.13 9.64 -18.76
CA HIS A 676 -0.43 10.93 -18.14
C HIS A 676 -1.93 11.20 -18.22
N HIS A 677 -2.49 11.73 -17.14
CA HIS A 677 -3.84 12.29 -17.11
C HIS A 677 -3.75 13.69 -16.52
N TYR A 678 -4.09 14.69 -17.35
CA TYR A 678 -3.85 16.10 -17.03
C TYR A 678 -4.92 16.74 -16.14
N GLU A 679 -5.79 15.90 -15.56
CA GLU A 679 -6.89 16.14 -14.63
C GLU A 679 -7.55 17.51 -14.69
N SER A 680 -8.85 17.52 -15.02
CA SER A 680 -9.70 18.70 -14.85
C SER A 680 -9.26 19.90 -15.70
N LYS A 681 -8.39 19.72 -16.71
CA LYS A 681 -8.14 20.76 -17.73
C LYS A 681 -9.43 21.09 -18.49
N SER A 682 -10.24 20.08 -18.77
CA SER A 682 -11.53 20.23 -19.45
C SER A 682 -12.71 20.56 -18.53
N ARG A 683 -12.61 20.27 -17.21
CA ARG A 683 -13.74 20.29 -16.27
C ARG A 683 -13.60 21.25 -15.06
N GLY A 684 -12.38 21.61 -14.67
CA GLY A 684 -12.07 22.28 -13.40
C GLY A 684 -12.26 21.38 -12.17
N TYR A 685 -11.66 21.75 -11.04
CA TYR A 685 -11.72 21.00 -9.78
C TYR A 685 -13.15 20.90 -9.21
N GLU A 686 -13.38 19.99 -8.25
CA GLU A 686 -14.64 19.88 -7.50
C GLU A 686 -14.65 20.86 -6.31
N ASP A 687 -14.66 22.15 -6.60
CA ASP A 687 -14.46 23.23 -5.63
C ASP A 687 -15.63 24.21 -5.50
N THR A 688 -16.70 24.01 -6.28
CA THR A 688 -17.93 24.82 -6.17
C THR A 688 -18.98 24.11 -5.29
N GLU A 689 -19.79 24.89 -4.56
CA GLU A 689 -20.86 24.35 -3.70
C GLU A 689 -21.80 23.41 -4.47
N GLU A 690 -22.18 23.77 -5.70
CA GLU A 690 -23.02 22.95 -6.57
C GLU A 690 -22.39 21.58 -6.90
N LYS A 691 -21.06 21.55 -7.18
CA LYS A 691 -20.34 20.31 -7.49
C LYS A 691 -20.26 19.40 -6.25
N ILE A 692 -19.99 19.99 -5.08
CA ILE A 692 -19.94 19.27 -3.81
C ILE A 692 -21.32 18.70 -3.48
N GLU A 693 -22.40 19.50 -3.59
CA GLU A 693 -23.76 19.02 -3.35
C GLU A 693 -24.17 17.88 -4.29
N ARG A 694 -23.78 17.95 -5.58
CA ARG A 694 -24.01 16.87 -6.54
C ARG A 694 -23.26 15.61 -6.14
N PHE A 695 -21.97 15.73 -5.83
CA PHE A 695 -21.15 14.60 -5.40
C PHE A 695 -21.76 13.92 -4.17
N GLU A 696 -22.18 14.69 -3.16
CA GLU A 696 -22.85 14.16 -1.97
C GLU A 696 -24.19 13.47 -2.29
N LYS A 697 -24.95 13.96 -3.28
CA LYS A 697 -26.19 13.29 -3.73
C LYS A 697 -25.89 11.95 -4.40
N GLU A 698 -24.87 11.89 -5.27
CA GLU A 698 -24.46 10.63 -5.93
C GLU A 698 -23.87 9.64 -4.93
N LYS A 699 -23.02 10.11 -4.02
CA LYS A 699 -22.47 9.34 -2.91
C LYS A 699 -23.56 8.70 -2.05
N LYS A 700 -24.64 9.41 -1.72
CA LYS A 700 -25.80 8.83 -1.01
C LYS A 700 -26.48 7.71 -1.79
N LYS A 701 -26.59 7.84 -3.12
CA LYS A 701 -27.13 6.75 -3.96
C LYS A 701 -26.19 5.55 -3.95
N PHE A 702 -24.89 5.79 -4.07
CA PHE A 702 -23.85 4.76 -3.98
C PHE A 702 -23.93 4.02 -2.65
N GLN A 703 -23.94 4.74 -1.53
CA GLN A 703 -24.06 4.18 -0.19
C GLN A 703 -25.30 3.30 -0.04
N LYS A 704 -26.45 3.79 -0.52
CA LYS A 704 -27.70 3.01 -0.49
C LYS A 704 -27.60 1.73 -1.33
N LYS A 705 -26.94 1.78 -2.49
CA LYS A 705 -26.80 0.65 -3.41
C LYS A 705 -25.79 -0.39 -2.91
N TRP A 706 -24.67 0.07 -2.37
CA TRP A 706 -23.50 -0.74 -2.00
C TRP A 706 -23.24 -0.80 -0.49
N GLN A 707 -24.29 -0.62 0.33
CA GLN A 707 -24.17 -0.62 1.79
C GLN A 707 -23.47 -1.88 2.31
N LYS A 708 -23.83 -3.05 1.77
CA LYS A 708 -23.21 -4.32 2.14
C LYS A 708 -21.69 -4.32 1.94
N VAL A 709 -21.20 -3.79 0.81
CA VAL A 709 -19.76 -3.72 0.51
C VAL A 709 -19.06 -2.74 1.46
N LEU A 710 -19.71 -1.63 1.81
CA LEU A 710 -19.19 -0.68 2.80
C LEU A 710 -19.12 -1.30 4.21
N ASP A 711 -20.11 -2.11 4.59
CA ASP A 711 -20.18 -2.77 5.89
C ASP A 711 -19.15 -3.91 6.02
N GLU A 712 -18.94 -4.68 4.95
CA GLU A 712 -17.97 -5.79 4.91
C GLU A 712 -16.52 -5.29 4.84
N GLY A 713 -16.30 -4.09 4.30
CA GLY A 713 -14.98 -3.51 4.08
C GLY A 713 -14.35 -3.95 2.76
N ASP A 714 -13.24 -3.29 2.39
CA ASP A 714 -12.55 -3.58 1.13
C ASP A 714 -11.55 -4.73 1.28
N PRO A 715 -11.68 -5.83 0.51
CA PRO A 715 -10.78 -7.00 0.64
C PRO A 715 -9.33 -6.69 0.28
N PHE A 716 -9.05 -5.62 -0.48
CA PHE A 716 -7.70 -5.25 -0.87
C PHE A 716 -7.11 -4.13 0.00
N TYR A 717 -7.79 -3.76 1.09
CA TYR A 717 -7.35 -2.82 2.10
C TYR A 717 -7.43 -3.45 3.50
N ASN A 718 -6.27 -3.78 4.06
CA ASN A 718 -6.21 -4.43 5.37
C ASN A 718 -6.82 -3.54 6.47
N LYS A 719 -7.75 -4.12 7.26
CA LYS A 719 -8.49 -3.43 8.32
C LYS A 719 -7.62 -2.82 9.43
N ASN A 720 -6.36 -3.25 9.55
CA ASN A 720 -5.40 -2.68 10.48
C ASN A 720 -4.98 -1.25 10.09
N PHE A 721 -5.24 -0.84 8.84
CA PHE A 721 -5.23 0.55 8.43
C PHE A 721 -6.63 1.16 8.58
N PRO A 722 -6.80 2.20 9.41
CA PRO A 722 -8.10 2.86 9.51
C PRO A 722 -8.47 3.52 8.18
N ILE A 723 -9.68 3.22 7.70
CA ILE A 723 -10.21 3.80 6.46
C ILE A 723 -10.54 5.30 6.60
N THR A 724 -10.53 5.82 7.83
CA THR A 724 -10.73 7.24 8.14
C THR A 724 -9.46 8.07 8.05
N GLU A 725 -8.29 7.42 7.96
CA GLU A 725 -6.99 8.06 7.89
C GLU A 725 -6.46 8.09 6.45
N ALA A 726 -5.25 8.61 6.23
CA ALA A 726 -4.62 8.53 4.92
C ALA A 726 -4.33 7.07 4.53
N PRO A 727 -4.37 6.71 3.22
CA PRO A 727 -4.11 5.35 2.77
C PRO A 727 -2.81 4.75 3.33
N PHE A 728 -2.92 3.52 3.85
CA PHE A 728 -1.82 2.74 4.43
C PHE A 728 -1.10 3.46 5.59
N THR A 729 -1.82 4.26 6.35
CA THR A 729 -1.33 4.94 7.56
C THR A 729 -1.91 4.26 8.80
N LEU A 730 -1.07 3.93 9.78
CA LEU A 730 -1.55 3.43 11.07
C LEU A 730 -2.17 4.56 11.89
N GLY A 731 -3.35 4.33 12.46
CA GLY A 731 -4.01 5.26 13.39
C GLY A 731 -3.68 5.02 14.85
#